data_AF-A0A088E9G9-F1
#
_entry.id   AF-A0A088E9G9-F1
#
_cell.length_a   1.000
_cell.length_b   1.000
_cell.length_c   1.000
_cell.angle_alpha   90.00
_cell.angle_beta   90.00
_cell.angle_gamma   90.00
#
_symmetry.space_group_name_H-M   'P 1'
#
loop_
_entity.id
_entity.type
_entity.pdbx_description
1 polymer ?
#
loop_
_entity_poly.entity_id
_entity_poly.type
_entity_poly.pdbx_seq_one_letter_code
_entity_poly.pdbx_strand_id
1 'polypeptide(L)'
;MNADERLPDVVYMGSCPNCGSDITSVRLGKGSVCERCLGEEIDIGSLQQLVEILQNAGTIKSLLREKNILEEERKVIDLFKRVIGSEPLGPQRSWIIRALRGESFPIIAPPGLGKTTFGIVMSLYYASRSEKSLMIFPTRTLVSQVVQKIQEMGKSLDFTPRLVYYVSGLTQSKKDELSKSLAEEDFDIFISTSRYVIQHLDEINKINYKYLFVDDVDAVLKSGKSSLTILKLMGFSDENVTKVRELLKTSRDNTSSFDEIRKIRERFAKDRVAIFSSATITRSNPVFTSLMGFKPGGATIYLRNVIDSYIIGTDIVSQTVELVKRLGPGGLVFVPVDKGLNFAREISQKIDFLKASVVSSNTTKKLEEFEQGSIDVLIGVATHYGLLVRGIDIPWRVRYAIFAGIPKFRFKLGETMHPLAMLRILTLLSVVLKDPEITRILRFVKYRLRRTSTAALAMLAKAVKDGALEDRTMIRAYEIVNTYLKDKRIVEAISKFGDISFSGDYISIPDYLTYIQASGRTSRLYGGHLTTGLSVLLVDDMILFDLLKKKLSFILDDMKWNPLDLDSQKIGDRDLQEIVKQIDKERAEIIRRRKIEPISMPMEKIKTVLLIVESPNKAKTISNFFSRPSIRDFDGLRVYETVIGDKILMVTSSGGHVYDLTTKDLGVYGVEVKSNGDVNVIPFYNTLKRCENGHQFTEYAEGGKCPICMSTNVRDKRSAINVLRRLVLEADEVLIGTDPDVEGEKIAWDLYLNLKPFNSNIFRAEFHEVTRRAITEALNSPRTFSINMLRSQLVRRIEDRWIGFKLSNKLKEEFWKEYCTKTLGNKDCDTENRNLSAGRVQTPVLGWVISRYEEYLRTKRTMYVAKAGNLNILIPKQQGIRKNSKIKIVIQSAERKQDTLGPFPAYTTDTYLSDASGFFFISAQEAMRIAQDLFENGLITYHRTDSTRISNVGIGIAESYLKDLLGERYREIFVPRSWGEGGAHEAIRPTRPLNGEQLRAMVEQGEIEPSKRLTYNHYRLYDMIFRRFLSSQLVPLVVEKEILQISAKKGDETLKLESDTLEIVTNVRLSKDVPIPSEILYIPFRSIGETLLTQIKDKLPAEIDAVITSSFQKSDHALYTQGELVSLMKQRKIGRPSTYAFIISTLLKRGYVFETMKVKRLIPSKLGQHVYEFLNSRYSNFVSEDRTRSLLERMDLIEEGKEDYRQVLKQLYNEIQDIR
;
A
#
# COMPACT_ATOMS: atom_id res chain seq x y z
N MET A 1 -20.04 -26.33 10.54
CA MET A 1 -19.25 -27.05 9.52
C MET A 1 -19.84 -28.45 9.41
N ASN A 2 -20.20 -28.88 8.20
CA ASN A 2 -20.77 -30.22 7.91
C ASN A 2 -19.67 -31.29 7.90
N ALA A 3 -20.08 -32.55 8.05
CA ALA A 3 -19.24 -33.72 8.34
C ALA A 3 -18.13 -34.07 7.32
N ASP A 4 -18.06 -33.43 6.14
CA ASP A 4 -17.01 -33.63 5.11
C ASP A 4 -15.82 -32.64 5.19
N GLU A 5 -15.89 -31.60 6.03
CA GLU A 5 -14.86 -30.55 6.11
C GLU A 5 -13.83 -30.78 7.23
N ARG A 6 -13.24 -31.98 7.31
CA ARG A 6 -12.13 -32.19 8.25
C ARG A 6 -10.89 -31.43 7.77
N LEU A 7 -10.34 -30.60 8.65
CA LEU A 7 -9.06 -29.90 8.46
C LEU A 7 -7.95 -30.93 8.16
N PRO A 8 -7.04 -30.69 7.20
CA PRO A 8 -5.92 -31.58 6.94
C PRO A 8 -5.05 -31.77 8.20
N ASP A 9 -4.63 -33.01 8.46
CA ASP A 9 -3.73 -33.35 9.56
C ASP A 9 -2.33 -32.80 9.27
N VAL A 10 -1.97 -31.70 9.91
CA VAL A 10 -0.66 -31.04 9.75
C VAL A 10 -0.05 -30.85 11.13
N VAL A 11 1.26 -31.08 11.28
CA VAL A 11 1.97 -30.84 12.54
C VAL A 11 2.76 -29.53 12.44
N TYR A 12 2.46 -28.59 13.32
CA TYR A 12 3.23 -27.36 13.49
C TYR A 12 4.26 -27.53 14.60
N MET A 13 5.53 -27.63 14.19
CA MET A 13 6.64 -27.90 15.10
C MET A 13 6.90 -26.73 16.03
N GLY A 14 7.08 -27.05 17.32
CA GLY A 14 7.37 -26.10 18.38
C GLY A 14 6.40 -24.91 18.47
N SER A 15 5.12 -25.13 18.17
CA SER A 15 4.13 -24.07 17.97
C SER A 15 2.99 -24.08 18.98
N CYS A 16 2.95 -25.04 19.93
CA CYS A 16 1.99 -25.02 21.02
C CYS A 16 2.06 -23.68 21.78
N PRO A 17 0.93 -22.96 21.95
CA PRO A 17 0.94 -21.63 22.55
C PRO A 17 1.30 -21.63 24.04
N ASN A 18 1.18 -22.79 24.72
CA ASN A 18 1.47 -22.90 26.15
C ASN A 18 2.88 -23.41 26.46
N CYS A 19 3.32 -24.51 25.85
CA CYS A 19 4.61 -25.15 26.20
C CYS A 19 5.65 -25.15 25.08
N GLY A 20 5.32 -24.63 23.89
CA GLY A 20 6.23 -24.62 22.75
C GLY A 20 6.59 -26.01 22.19
N SER A 21 5.84 -27.06 22.53
CA SER A 21 5.94 -28.37 21.86
C SER A 21 5.22 -28.39 20.51
N ASP A 22 5.37 -29.49 19.77
CA ASP A 22 4.65 -29.73 18.52
C ASP A 22 3.14 -29.81 18.77
N ILE A 23 2.36 -29.30 17.81
CA ILE A 23 0.90 -29.25 17.91
C ILE A 23 0.27 -29.51 16.55
N THR A 24 -0.85 -30.22 16.52
CA THR A 24 -1.58 -30.49 15.28
C THR A 24 -2.45 -29.31 14.87
N SER A 25 -2.67 -29.18 13.56
CA SER A 25 -3.60 -28.24 12.95
C SER A 25 -5.00 -28.39 13.55
N VAL A 26 -5.47 -29.61 13.82
CA VAL A 26 -6.79 -29.89 14.39
C VAL A 26 -6.93 -29.27 15.79
N ARG A 27 -5.93 -29.44 16.66
CA ARG A 27 -5.96 -28.86 18.01
C ARG A 27 -5.88 -27.34 17.99
N LEU A 28 -5.04 -26.76 17.12
CA LEU A 28 -5.02 -25.31 16.88
C LEU A 28 -6.37 -24.81 16.33
N GLY A 29 -6.98 -25.58 15.42
CA GLY A 29 -8.30 -25.32 14.84
C GLY A 29 -9.43 -25.38 15.86
N LYS A 30 -9.24 -26.04 17.00
CA LYS A 30 -10.13 -26.06 18.17
C LYS A 30 -9.77 -25.00 19.22
N GLY A 31 -8.84 -24.09 18.93
CA GLY A 31 -8.37 -23.09 19.91
C GLY A 31 -7.57 -23.69 21.08
N SER A 32 -7.10 -24.94 20.96
CA SER A 32 -6.50 -25.71 22.04
C SER A 32 -4.95 -25.67 22.05
N VAL A 33 -4.35 -26.38 23.00
CA VAL A 33 -2.91 -26.61 23.17
C VAL A 33 -2.52 -28.03 22.71
N CYS A 34 -1.24 -28.39 22.75
CA CYS A 34 -0.82 -29.75 22.43
C CYS A 34 -1.28 -30.78 23.47
N GLU A 35 -1.27 -32.05 23.08
CA GLU A 35 -1.67 -33.20 23.90
C GLU A 35 -0.91 -33.31 25.23
N ARG A 36 0.36 -32.89 25.27
CA ARG A 36 1.17 -32.86 26.50
C ARG A 36 0.67 -31.85 27.55
N CYS A 37 -0.02 -30.81 27.12
CA CYS A 37 -0.58 -29.80 28.02
C CYS A 37 -2.02 -30.14 28.43
N LEU A 38 -2.76 -30.77 27.52
CA LEU A 38 -4.14 -31.18 27.73
C LEU A 38 -4.38 -32.45 26.91
N GLY A 39 -4.52 -33.60 27.59
CA GLY A 39 -4.71 -34.89 26.91
C GLY A 39 -5.99 -34.92 26.08
N GLU A 40 -7.09 -34.41 26.65
CA GLU A 40 -8.38 -34.35 25.98
C GLU A 40 -8.41 -33.35 24.82
N GLU A 41 -9.13 -33.69 23.75
CA GLU A 41 -9.26 -32.86 22.55
C GLU A 41 -10.54 -32.00 22.56
N ILE A 42 -10.52 -30.95 23.38
CA ILE A 42 -11.66 -30.06 23.65
C ILE A 42 -11.67 -28.85 22.69
N ASP A 43 -12.86 -28.41 22.26
CA ASP A 43 -13.06 -27.15 21.54
C ASP A 43 -13.14 -25.97 22.53
N ILE A 44 -12.27 -24.98 22.35
CA ILE A 44 -12.07 -23.87 23.29
C ILE A 44 -12.34 -22.55 22.56
N GLY A 45 -13.37 -21.84 23.00
CA GLY A 45 -13.90 -20.66 22.30
C GLY A 45 -13.17 -19.35 22.60
N SER A 46 -12.39 -19.28 23.69
CA SER A 46 -11.68 -18.06 24.10
C SER A 46 -10.37 -18.36 24.85
N LEU A 47 -9.44 -17.40 24.82
CA LEU A 47 -8.20 -17.47 25.59
C LEU A 47 -8.46 -17.56 27.10
N GLN A 48 -9.51 -16.88 27.57
CA GLN A 48 -9.93 -16.92 28.96
C GLN A 48 -10.25 -18.35 29.42
N GLN A 49 -11.10 -19.03 28.65
CA GLN A 49 -11.46 -20.42 28.89
C GLN A 49 -10.23 -21.35 28.81
N LEU A 50 -9.34 -21.12 27.82
CA LEU A 50 -8.10 -21.89 27.69
C LEU A 50 -7.22 -21.78 28.93
N VAL A 51 -7.01 -20.56 29.42
CA VAL A 51 -6.18 -20.27 30.59
C VAL A 51 -6.76 -20.91 31.85
N GLU A 52 -8.08 -20.82 32.05
CA GLU A 52 -8.79 -21.43 33.18
C GLU A 52 -8.66 -22.96 33.18
N ILE A 53 -8.85 -23.61 32.02
CA ILE A 53 -8.67 -25.06 31.87
C ILE A 53 -7.24 -25.48 32.20
N LEU A 54 -6.24 -24.79 31.66
CA LEU A 54 -4.83 -25.11 31.91
C LEU A 54 -4.41 -24.87 33.35
N GLN A 55 -4.99 -23.87 34.00
CA GLN A 55 -4.76 -23.60 35.41
C GLN A 55 -5.35 -24.71 36.27
N ASN A 56 -6.59 -25.13 36.01
CA ASN A 56 -7.24 -26.22 36.74
C ASN A 56 -6.51 -27.56 36.52
N ALA A 57 -5.95 -27.77 35.33
CA ALA A 57 -5.11 -28.93 35.03
C ALA A 57 -3.68 -28.84 35.58
N GLY A 58 -3.25 -27.69 36.13
CA GLY A 58 -1.88 -27.48 36.63
C GLY A 58 -0.80 -27.47 35.54
N THR A 59 -1.17 -27.27 34.27
CA THR A 59 -0.24 -27.36 33.11
C THR A 59 0.09 -26.02 32.46
N ILE A 60 -0.41 -24.90 33.00
CA ILE A 60 -0.13 -23.55 32.49
C ILE A 60 1.36 -23.20 32.57
N LYS A 61 1.93 -22.69 31.48
CA LYS A 61 3.33 -22.30 31.33
C LYS A 61 3.44 -20.91 30.71
N SER A 62 3.66 -20.79 29.41
CA SER A 62 3.88 -19.50 28.75
C SER A 62 2.66 -18.58 28.81
N LEU A 63 1.45 -19.13 28.89
CA LEU A 63 0.19 -18.37 28.97
C LEU A 63 -0.07 -17.72 30.34
N LEU A 64 0.82 -17.92 31.33
CA LEU A 64 0.71 -17.27 32.64
C LEU A 64 0.77 -15.74 32.53
N ARG A 65 1.54 -15.21 31.55
CA ARG A 65 1.61 -13.77 31.32
C ARG A 65 0.27 -13.22 30.82
N GLU A 66 -0.34 -13.88 29.85
CA GLU A 66 -1.62 -13.50 29.28
C GLU A 66 -2.74 -13.61 30.34
N LYS A 67 -2.70 -14.65 31.19
CA LYS A 67 -3.60 -14.76 32.35
C LYS A 67 -3.58 -13.49 33.20
N ASN A 68 -2.40 -13.07 33.65
CA ASN A 68 -2.27 -11.91 34.55
C ASN A 68 -2.81 -10.63 33.90
N ILE A 69 -2.61 -10.47 32.58
CA ILE A 69 -3.15 -9.32 31.83
C ILE A 69 -4.68 -9.37 31.79
N LEU A 70 -5.27 -10.53 31.53
CA LEU A 70 -6.74 -10.70 31.49
C LEU A 70 -7.40 -10.45 32.86
N GLU A 71 -6.73 -10.87 33.94
CA GLU A 71 -7.20 -10.59 35.32
C GLU A 71 -7.17 -9.09 35.63
N GLU A 72 -6.09 -8.39 35.26
CA GLU A 72 -6.00 -6.94 35.45
C GLU A 72 -6.97 -6.18 34.51
N GLU A 73 -7.19 -6.66 33.29
CA GLU A 73 -8.16 -6.10 32.35
C GLU A 73 -9.57 -6.11 32.95
N ARG A 74 -9.99 -7.23 33.57
CA ARG A 74 -11.29 -7.33 34.26
C ARG A 74 -11.43 -6.29 35.36
N LYS A 75 -10.39 -6.10 36.19
CA LYS A 75 -10.41 -5.06 37.25
C LYS A 75 -10.61 -3.67 36.70
N VAL A 76 -9.96 -3.34 35.58
CA VAL A 76 -10.12 -2.04 34.92
C VAL A 76 -11.50 -1.91 34.29
N ILE A 77 -12.04 -2.97 33.67
CA ILE A 77 -13.41 -2.99 33.12
C ILE A 77 -14.44 -2.75 34.24
N ASP A 78 -14.30 -3.42 35.37
CA ASP A 78 -15.19 -3.24 36.53
C ASP A 78 -15.10 -1.83 37.11
N LEU A 79 -13.90 -1.26 37.18
CA LEU A 79 -13.69 0.14 37.57
C LEU A 79 -14.37 1.09 36.57
N PHE A 80 -14.18 0.86 35.27
CA PHE A 80 -14.77 1.65 34.20
C PHE A 80 -16.30 1.63 34.29
N LYS A 81 -16.90 0.45 34.48
CA LYS A 81 -18.35 0.26 34.63
C LYS A 81 -18.90 0.97 35.85
N ARG A 82 -18.17 0.94 36.99
CA ARG A 82 -18.57 1.65 38.21
C ARG A 82 -18.59 3.16 38.05
N VAL A 83 -17.57 3.75 37.42
CA VAL A 83 -17.46 5.23 37.33
C VAL A 83 -18.16 5.84 36.12
N ILE A 84 -18.33 5.09 35.03
CA ILE A 84 -18.97 5.58 33.79
C ILE A 84 -20.41 5.08 33.66
N GLY A 85 -20.76 3.94 34.25
CA GLY A 85 -22.07 3.30 34.09
C GLY A 85 -22.19 2.38 32.87
N SER A 86 -21.13 2.21 32.09
CA SER A 86 -21.08 1.32 30.92
C SER A 86 -19.73 0.62 30.81
N GLU A 87 -19.66 -0.47 30.03
CA GLU A 87 -18.38 -1.12 29.71
C GLU A 87 -17.54 -0.29 28.73
N PRO A 88 -16.20 -0.44 28.73
CA PRO A 88 -15.35 0.25 27.77
C PRO A 88 -15.61 -0.24 26.35
N LEU A 89 -15.53 0.68 25.40
CA LEU A 89 -15.67 0.40 23.96
C LEU A 89 -14.48 -0.42 23.44
N GLY A 90 -14.63 -1.09 22.29
CA GLY A 90 -13.54 -1.82 21.63
C GLY A 90 -12.19 -1.08 21.59
N PRO A 91 -12.15 0.18 21.09
CA PRO A 91 -10.98 1.04 21.18
C PRO A 91 -10.43 1.26 22.59
N GLN A 92 -11.30 1.51 23.57
CA GLN A 92 -10.90 1.77 24.95
C GLN A 92 -10.35 0.49 25.60
N ARG A 93 -10.97 -0.66 25.34
CA ARG A 93 -10.48 -1.98 25.74
C ARG A 93 -9.10 -2.26 25.17
N SER A 94 -8.90 -1.97 23.88
CA SER A 94 -7.57 -2.04 23.23
C SER A 94 -6.53 -1.16 23.94
N TRP A 95 -6.90 0.07 24.33
CA TRP A 95 -6.02 0.97 25.08
C TRP A 95 -5.71 0.48 26.50
N ILE A 96 -6.69 -0.13 27.18
CA ILE A 96 -6.52 -0.77 28.50
C ILE A 96 -5.46 -1.87 28.38
N ILE A 97 -5.62 -2.81 27.44
CA ILE A 97 -4.67 -3.92 27.24
C ILE A 97 -3.26 -3.41 26.98
N ARG A 98 -3.10 -2.37 26.15
CA ARG A 98 -1.80 -1.74 25.87
C ARG A 98 -1.18 -1.13 27.13
N ALA A 99 -1.96 -0.39 27.91
CA ALA A 99 -1.48 0.22 29.14
C ALA A 99 -1.04 -0.83 30.17
N LEU A 100 -1.84 -1.90 30.35
CA LEU A 100 -1.51 -3.01 31.25
C LEU A 100 -0.25 -3.80 30.84
N ARG A 101 0.13 -3.75 29.55
CA ARG A 101 1.38 -4.32 29.05
C ARG A 101 2.61 -3.44 29.26
N GLY A 102 2.44 -2.22 29.77
CA GLY A 102 3.53 -1.26 29.90
C GLY A 102 3.85 -0.50 28.60
N GLU A 103 2.93 -0.47 27.63
CA GLU A 103 3.18 0.16 26.34
C GLU A 103 2.80 1.64 26.33
N SER A 104 3.72 2.48 25.84
CA SER A 104 3.42 3.88 25.52
C SER A 104 2.88 4.00 24.10
N PHE A 105 1.78 4.73 23.90
CA PHE A 105 1.15 4.85 22.58
C PHE A 105 0.37 6.17 22.40
N PRO A 106 0.14 6.60 21.15
CA PRO A 106 -0.77 7.68 20.85
C PRO A 106 -2.18 7.15 20.60
N ILE A 107 -3.18 7.82 21.15
CA ILE A 107 -4.58 7.54 20.87
C ILE A 107 -4.94 8.15 19.51
N ILE A 108 -5.13 7.28 18.53
CA ILE A 108 -5.80 7.64 17.28
C ILE A 108 -7.27 7.27 17.43
N ALA A 109 -8.09 8.29 17.59
CA ALA A 109 -9.53 8.12 17.66
C ALA A 109 -10.20 9.40 17.18
N PRO A 110 -11.37 9.30 16.55
CA PRO A 110 -12.29 10.42 16.40
C PRO A 110 -12.48 11.20 17.73
N PRO A 111 -12.78 12.51 17.66
CA PRO A 111 -13.31 13.24 18.81
C PRO A 111 -14.59 12.56 19.34
N GLY A 112 -14.82 12.61 20.65
CA GLY A 112 -16.02 12.03 21.28
C GLY A 112 -15.88 10.60 21.81
N LEU A 113 -14.83 9.84 21.45
CA LEU A 113 -14.57 8.46 21.93
C LEU A 113 -14.11 8.35 23.40
N GLY A 114 -14.21 9.42 24.19
CA GLY A 114 -13.84 9.40 25.61
C GLY A 114 -12.33 9.28 25.88
N LYS A 115 -11.46 9.90 25.06
CA LYS A 115 -9.99 9.86 25.24
C LYS A 115 -9.55 10.33 26.64
N THR A 116 -10.03 11.50 27.05
CA THR A 116 -9.76 12.06 28.38
C THR A 116 -10.42 11.22 29.48
N THR A 117 -11.62 10.68 29.23
CA THR A 117 -12.31 9.76 30.16
C THR A 117 -11.46 8.52 30.42
N PHE A 118 -10.96 7.87 29.37
CA PHE A 118 -10.03 6.74 29.49
C PHE A 118 -8.77 7.13 30.29
N GLY A 119 -8.20 8.31 30.02
CA GLY A 119 -7.05 8.83 30.77
C GLY A 119 -7.32 8.99 32.27
N ILE A 120 -8.52 9.43 32.63
CA ILE A 120 -8.98 9.55 34.02
C ILE A 120 -9.19 8.16 34.65
N VAL A 121 -9.87 7.24 33.96
CA VAL A 121 -10.12 5.90 34.52
C VAL A 121 -8.81 5.15 34.77
N MET A 122 -7.83 5.28 33.86
CA MET A 122 -6.52 4.69 34.07
C MET A 122 -5.78 5.33 35.26
N SER A 123 -5.83 6.66 35.43
CA SER A 123 -5.18 7.29 36.60
C SER A 123 -5.81 6.87 37.92
N LEU A 124 -7.13 6.64 37.95
CA LEU A 124 -7.84 6.05 39.10
C LEU A 124 -7.41 4.59 39.34
N TYR A 125 -7.23 3.80 38.29
CA TYR A 125 -6.71 2.43 38.43
C TYR A 125 -5.31 2.41 39.05
N TYR A 126 -4.38 3.25 38.58
CA TYR A 126 -3.06 3.38 39.19
C TYR A 126 -3.14 3.87 40.64
N ALA A 127 -4.02 4.83 40.94
CA ALA A 127 -4.25 5.29 42.31
C ALA A 127 -4.75 4.15 43.23
N SER A 128 -5.60 3.25 42.74
CA SER A 128 -6.06 2.08 43.50
C SER A 128 -4.95 1.09 43.87
N ARG A 129 -3.80 1.18 43.18
CA ARG A 129 -2.58 0.40 43.42
C ARG A 129 -1.52 1.18 44.20
N SER A 130 -1.86 2.37 44.72
CA SER A 130 -0.92 3.31 45.33
C SER A 130 0.20 3.74 44.38
N GLU A 131 -0.07 3.79 43.07
CA GLU A 131 0.87 4.21 42.03
C GLU A 131 0.52 5.61 41.51
N LYS A 132 1.55 6.44 41.34
CA LYS A 132 1.37 7.87 41.01
C LYS A 132 1.18 8.14 39.53
N SER A 133 0.27 9.07 39.25
CA SER A 133 -0.07 9.53 37.91
C SER A 133 0.22 11.02 37.69
N LEU A 134 0.69 11.38 36.50
CA LEU A 134 0.81 12.75 36.02
C LEU A 134 -0.09 12.96 34.79
N MET A 135 -0.96 13.97 34.83
CA MET A 135 -1.81 14.33 33.70
C MET A 135 -1.50 15.76 33.22
N ILE A 136 -1.21 15.90 31.92
CA ILE A 136 -0.74 17.13 31.30
C ILE A 136 -1.75 17.63 30.27
N PHE A 137 -2.24 18.86 30.46
CA PHE A 137 -3.23 19.50 29.59
C PHE A 137 -2.71 20.82 28.98
N PRO A 138 -3.22 21.24 27.80
CA PRO A 138 -2.71 22.44 27.12
C PRO A 138 -3.24 23.75 27.74
N THR A 139 -4.42 23.73 28.35
CA THR A 139 -5.08 24.93 28.88
C THR A 139 -5.52 24.76 30.33
N ARG A 140 -5.60 25.87 31.05
CA ARG A 140 -6.13 25.90 32.42
C ARG A 140 -7.57 25.41 32.52
N THR A 141 -8.39 25.69 31.51
CA THR A 141 -9.80 25.34 31.49
C THR A 141 -9.98 23.83 31.48
N LEU A 142 -9.16 23.12 30.71
CA LEU A 142 -9.16 21.66 30.67
C LEU A 142 -8.70 21.05 32.00
N VAL A 143 -7.69 21.63 32.66
CA VAL A 143 -7.27 21.20 34.00
C VAL A 143 -8.44 21.26 34.98
N SER A 144 -9.14 22.39 35.05
CA SER A 144 -10.30 22.54 35.95
C SER A 144 -11.42 21.55 35.64
N GLN A 145 -11.72 21.32 34.36
CA GLN A 145 -12.75 20.34 33.95
C GLN A 145 -12.38 18.91 34.35
N VAL A 146 -11.10 18.53 34.24
CA VAL A 146 -10.63 17.18 34.57
C VAL A 146 -10.61 16.95 36.07
N VAL A 147 -10.19 17.96 36.85
CA VAL A 147 -10.26 17.95 38.32
C VAL A 147 -11.69 17.67 38.78
N GLN A 148 -12.66 18.41 38.25
CA GLN A 148 -14.07 18.23 38.58
C GLN A 148 -14.55 16.81 38.23
N LYS A 149 -14.21 16.31 37.04
CA LYS A 149 -14.59 14.95 36.62
C LYS A 149 -14.00 13.86 37.52
N ILE A 150 -12.74 13.98 37.94
CA ILE A 150 -12.11 13.02 38.85
C ILE A 150 -12.82 13.02 40.20
N GLN A 151 -13.16 14.19 40.73
CA GLN A 151 -13.91 14.31 41.99
C GLN A 151 -15.31 13.71 41.88
N GLU A 152 -16.00 13.91 40.76
CA GLU A 152 -17.32 13.32 40.51
C GLU A 152 -17.24 11.79 40.39
N MET A 153 -16.30 11.27 39.59
CA MET A 153 -16.07 9.83 39.44
C MET A 153 -15.63 9.16 40.74
N GLY A 154 -14.82 9.86 41.54
CA GLY A 154 -14.32 9.39 42.83
C GLY A 154 -15.40 9.12 43.87
N LYS A 155 -16.58 9.75 43.76
CA LYS A 155 -17.72 9.47 44.66
C LYS A 155 -18.26 8.05 44.54
N SER A 156 -18.01 7.39 43.42
CA SER A 156 -18.48 6.04 43.12
C SER A 156 -17.44 4.96 43.44
N LEU A 157 -16.32 5.34 44.08
CA LEU A 157 -15.20 4.45 44.39
C LEU A 157 -15.13 4.11 45.89
N ASP A 158 -14.55 2.95 46.18
CA ASP A 158 -14.29 2.47 47.55
C ASP A 158 -13.11 3.20 48.23
N PHE A 159 -12.44 4.10 47.51
CA PHE A 159 -11.32 4.91 48.01
C PHE A 159 -11.40 6.34 47.44
N THR A 160 -10.80 7.31 48.14
CA THR A 160 -10.75 8.71 47.68
C THR A 160 -9.35 9.02 47.15
N PRO A 161 -9.17 9.31 45.84
CA PRO A 161 -7.86 9.65 45.29
C PRO A 161 -7.40 11.03 45.78
N ARG A 162 -6.17 11.13 46.29
CA ARG A 162 -5.53 12.40 46.66
C ARG A 162 -5.10 13.14 45.40
N LEU A 163 -5.74 14.28 45.15
CA LEU A 163 -5.58 15.07 43.93
C LEU A 163 -4.79 16.35 44.19
N VAL A 164 -3.73 16.55 43.43
CA VAL A 164 -2.95 17.79 43.41
C VAL A 164 -3.03 18.39 42.01
N TYR A 165 -3.22 19.71 41.89
CA TYR A 165 -3.32 20.35 40.57
C TYR A 165 -2.84 21.80 40.52
N TYR A 166 -2.40 22.23 39.32
CA TYR A 166 -1.98 23.61 39.07
C TYR A 166 -2.86 24.32 38.04
N VAL A 167 -3.34 25.51 38.40
CA VAL A 167 -4.05 26.45 37.51
C VAL A 167 -3.40 27.83 37.61
N SER A 168 -3.23 28.55 36.50
CA SER A 168 -2.61 29.87 36.52
C SER A 168 -3.50 30.88 37.27
N GLY A 169 -2.97 31.51 38.33
CA GLY A 169 -3.72 32.43 39.19
C GLY A 169 -4.00 31.91 40.61
N LEU A 170 -3.39 30.77 41.02
CA LEU A 170 -3.45 30.30 42.41
C LEU A 170 -2.90 31.34 43.41
N THR A 171 -3.52 31.40 44.59
CA THR A 171 -3.05 32.19 45.74
C THR A 171 -1.71 31.66 46.26
N GLN A 172 -0.93 32.49 46.95
CA GLN A 172 0.40 32.10 47.43
C GLN A 172 0.33 30.87 48.37
N SER A 173 -0.62 30.87 49.32
CA SER A 173 -0.86 29.72 50.21
C SER A 173 -1.12 28.40 49.47
N LYS A 174 -1.92 28.41 48.38
CA LYS A 174 -2.18 27.21 47.56
C LYS A 174 -0.97 26.78 46.73
N LYS A 175 -0.08 27.71 46.37
CA LYS A 175 1.18 27.37 45.71
C LYS A 175 2.15 26.71 46.69
N ASP A 176 2.22 27.22 47.93
CA ASP A 176 3.07 26.65 48.97
C ASP A 176 2.58 25.23 49.34
N GLU A 177 1.27 25.03 49.44
CA GLU A 177 0.63 23.72 49.61
C GLU A 177 0.97 22.75 48.46
N LEU A 178 0.83 23.20 47.20
CA LEU A 178 1.21 22.43 46.02
C LEU A 178 2.69 22.01 46.06
N SER A 179 3.60 22.95 46.35
CA SER A 179 5.03 22.67 46.45
C SER A 179 5.35 21.68 47.57
N LYS A 180 4.67 21.80 48.72
CA LYS A 180 4.81 20.88 49.84
C LYS A 180 4.33 19.46 49.47
N SER A 181 3.13 19.31 48.93
CA SER A 181 2.59 18.01 48.53
C SER A 181 3.44 17.33 47.45
N LEU A 182 4.02 18.10 46.52
CA LEU A 182 4.96 17.56 45.53
C LEU A 182 6.28 17.10 46.16
N ALA A 183 6.83 17.85 47.11
CA ALA A 183 8.09 17.52 47.78
C ALA A 183 7.97 16.34 48.77
N GLU A 184 6.88 16.29 49.52
CA GLU A 184 6.54 15.19 50.46
C GLU A 184 5.95 13.98 49.74
N GLU A 185 5.69 14.11 48.44
CA GLU A 185 5.15 13.02 47.64
C GLU A 185 3.75 12.55 48.13
N ASP A 186 2.98 13.45 48.74
CA ASP A 186 1.66 13.20 49.33
C ASP A 186 0.51 13.45 48.33
N PHE A 187 0.43 12.60 47.31
CA PHE A 187 -0.67 12.61 46.33
C PHE A 187 -0.70 11.32 45.50
N ASP A 188 -1.83 11.04 44.86
CA ASP A 188 -1.99 9.93 43.92
C ASP A 188 -2.01 10.42 42.46
N ILE A 189 -2.67 11.55 42.19
CA ILE A 189 -2.82 12.12 40.85
C ILE A 189 -2.40 13.60 40.85
N PHE A 190 -1.39 13.94 40.03
CA PHE A 190 -0.99 15.32 39.76
C PHE A 190 -1.48 15.79 38.40
N ILE A 191 -2.17 16.94 38.34
CA ILE A 191 -2.73 17.50 37.10
C ILE A 191 -2.16 18.90 36.85
N SER A 192 -1.58 19.12 35.68
CA SER A 192 -0.97 20.41 35.38
C SER A 192 -1.03 20.79 33.91
N THR A 193 -0.62 22.03 33.63
CA THR A 193 -0.45 22.52 32.27
C THR A 193 0.92 22.16 31.71
N SER A 194 1.03 21.94 30.39
CA SER A 194 2.32 21.64 29.75
C SER A 194 3.40 22.69 30.06
N ARG A 195 3.02 23.96 30.17
CA ARG A 195 3.94 25.06 30.48
C ARG A 195 4.55 24.91 31.88
N TYR A 196 3.74 24.61 32.88
CA TYR A 196 4.21 24.46 34.26
C TYR A 196 5.18 23.29 34.39
N VAL A 197 4.85 22.14 33.79
CA VAL A 197 5.69 20.94 33.80
C VAL A 197 7.06 21.19 33.17
N ILE A 198 7.11 21.94 32.06
CA ILE A 198 8.37 22.28 31.40
C ILE A 198 9.22 23.24 32.25
N GLN A 199 8.59 24.13 33.03
CA GLN A 199 9.29 25.12 33.86
C GLN A 199 9.84 24.51 35.15
N HIS A 200 9.15 23.53 35.76
CA HIS A 200 9.49 22.91 37.04
C HIS A 200 9.92 21.46 36.87
N LEU A 201 10.58 21.14 35.75
CA LEU A 201 10.94 19.77 35.40
C LEU A 201 11.81 19.11 36.46
N ASP A 202 12.78 19.83 37.03
CA ASP A 202 13.75 19.26 37.97
C ASP A 202 13.10 18.80 39.29
N GLU A 203 12.03 19.47 39.72
CA GLU A 203 11.22 19.06 40.88
C GLU A 203 10.31 17.89 40.52
N ILE A 204 9.58 18.00 39.40
CA ILE A 204 8.60 16.99 38.98
C ILE A 204 9.30 15.67 38.64
N ASN A 205 10.48 15.70 38.01
CA ASN A 205 11.21 14.51 37.57
C ASN A 205 11.78 13.66 38.72
N LYS A 206 11.82 14.17 39.95
CA LYS A 206 12.23 13.39 41.14
C LYS A 206 11.20 12.32 41.52
N ILE A 207 9.93 12.54 41.15
CA ILE A 207 8.81 11.69 41.51
C ILE A 207 8.69 10.54 40.51
N ASN A 208 8.47 9.32 41.00
CA ASN A 208 8.35 8.13 40.17
C ASN A 208 6.90 7.93 39.67
N TYR A 209 6.55 8.57 38.56
CA TYR A 209 5.26 8.36 37.91
C TYR A 209 5.23 7.03 37.14
N LYS A 210 4.22 6.20 37.42
CA LYS A 210 3.94 4.96 36.67
C LYS A 210 3.07 5.23 35.44
N TYR A 211 2.23 6.26 35.52
CA TYR A 211 1.31 6.65 34.46
C TYR A 211 1.42 8.13 34.11
N LEU A 212 1.56 8.40 32.81
CA LEU A 212 1.60 9.74 32.24
C LEU A 212 0.51 9.86 31.17
N PHE A 213 -0.41 10.80 31.35
CA PHE A 213 -1.41 11.15 30.34
C PHE A 213 -1.13 12.54 29.77
N VAL A 214 -1.04 12.65 28.45
CA VAL A 214 -0.82 13.92 27.74
C VAL A 214 -1.97 14.16 26.79
N ASP A 215 -2.80 15.17 27.05
CA ASP A 215 -4.03 15.41 26.29
C ASP A 215 -3.78 16.00 24.89
N ASP A 216 -2.67 16.72 24.71
CA ASP A 216 -2.27 17.33 23.44
C ASP A 216 -0.82 16.98 23.08
N VAL A 217 -0.64 16.08 22.11
CA VAL A 217 0.67 15.72 21.57
C VAL A 217 1.36 16.90 20.90
N ASP A 218 0.61 17.82 20.29
CA ASP A 218 1.21 18.93 19.58
C ASP A 218 1.96 19.85 20.55
N ALA A 219 1.45 20.03 21.77
CA ALA A 219 2.15 20.75 22.83
C ALA A 219 3.52 20.12 23.19
N VAL A 220 3.65 18.80 23.08
CA VAL A 220 4.90 18.04 23.30
C VAL A 220 5.84 18.07 22.10
N LEU A 221 5.30 18.03 20.88
CA LEU A 221 6.11 17.98 19.65
C LEU A 221 6.48 19.35 19.10
N LYS A 222 5.90 20.44 19.63
CA LYS A 222 6.14 21.82 19.18
C LYS A 222 7.59 22.28 19.36
N SER A 223 8.31 21.75 20.37
CA SER A 223 9.69 22.13 20.65
C SER A 223 10.55 20.95 21.11
N GLY A 224 11.86 21.01 20.81
CA GLY A 224 12.81 19.99 21.27
C GLY A 224 12.87 19.88 22.80
N LYS A 225 12.70 21.00 23.52
CA LYS A 225 12.65 21.04 24.99
C LYS A 225 11.44 20.28 25.52
N SER A 226 10.26 20.49 24.95
CA SER A 226 9.03 19.78 25.34
C SER A 226 9.15 18.26 25.16
N SER A 227 9.72 17.81 24.05
CA SER A 227 9.94 16.37 23.80
C SER A 227 10.96 15.78 24.79
N LEU A 228 12.01 16.51 25.12
CA LEU A 228 13.02 16.09 26.10
C LEU A 228 12.42 15.97 27.50
N THR A 229 11.56 16.91 27.90
CA THR A 229 10.82 16.89 29.18
C THR A 229 10.09 15.57 29.37
N ILE A 230 9.32 15.14 28.37
CA ILE A 230 8.58 13.88 28.44
C ILE A 230 9.51 12.66 28.49
N LEU A 231 10.61 12.66 27.73
CA LEU A 231 11.59 11.58 27.78
C LEU A 231 12.24 11.44 29.17
N LYS A 232 12.56 12.56 29.82
CA LYS A 232 13.10 12.56 31.20
C LYS A 232 12.10 11.99 32.20
N LEU A 233 10.83 12.41 32.13
CA LEU A 233 9.75 11.86 32.95
C LEU A 233 9.55 10.35 32.74
N MET A 234 9.80 9.86 31.52
CA MET A 234 9.79 8.43 31.19
C MET A 234 11.05 7.67 31.62
N GLY A 235 12.04 8.34 32.22
CA GLY A 235 13.25 7.72 32.77
C GLY A 235 14.46 7.74 31.83
N PHE A 236 14.38 8.39 30.67
CA PHE A 236 15.50 8.48 29.73
C PHE A 236 16.45 9.63 30.07
N SER A 237 17.75 9.32 30.14
CA SER A 237 18.81 10.30 30.33
C SER A 237 19.21 11.00 29.02
N ASP A 238 19.92 12.13 29.13
CA ASP A 238 20.46 12.84 27.96
C ASP A 238 21.50 11.97 27.20
N GLU A 239 22.16 11.04 27.90
CA GLU A 239 23.05 10.03 27.30
C GLU A 239 22.26 9.05 26.44
N ASN A 240 21.10 8.56 26.92
CA ASN A 240 20.24 7.67 26.14
C ASN A 240 19.77 8.35 24.84
N VAL A 241 19.38 9.63 24.93
CA VAL A 241 18.95 10.45 23.80
C VAL A 241 20.09 10.59 22.77
N THR A 242 21.32 10.80 23.23
CA THR A 242 22.50 10.96 22.37
C THR A 242 22.86 9.64 21.69
N LYS A 243 22.88 8.54 22.44
CA LYS A 243 23.14 7.19 21.89
C LYS A 243 22.13 6.79 20.82
N VAL A 244 20.83 7.00 21.06
CA VAL A 244 19.80 6.72 20.04
C VAL A 244 19.96 7.61 18.81
N ARG A 245 20.36 8.88 18.99
CA ARG A 245 20.65 9.77 17.86
C ARG A 245 21.79 9.25 16.99
N GLU A 246 22.83 8.66 17.59
CA GLU A 246 23.94 8.04 16.87
C GLU A 246 23.53 6.75 16.16
N LEU A 247 22.82 5.86 16.84
CA LEU A 247 22.27 4.62 16.27
C LEU A 247 21.37 4.90 15.06
N LEU A 248 20.56 5.97 15.12
CA LEU A 248 19.71 6.36 14.00
C LEU A 248 20.52 6.85 12.78
N LYS A 249 21.71 7.42 12.96
CA LYS A 249 22.57 7.84 11.84
C LYS A 249 23.17 6.64 11.11
N THR A 250 23.55 5.59 11.83
CA THR A 250 24.17 4.37 11.29
C THR A 250 23.14 3.34 10.80
N SER A 251 21.87 3.45 11.24
CA SER A 251 20.78 2.51 10.92
C SER A 251 20.41 2.34 9.44
N ARG A 252 20.93 3.16 8.52
CA ARG A 252 20.68 2.97 7.08
C ARG A 252 21.26 1.65 6.55
N ASP A 253 22.33 1.18 7.18
CA ASP A 253 23.11 0.03 6.69
C ASP A 253 23.11 -1.16 7.68
N ASN A 254 22.59 -0.99 8.90
CA ASN A 254 22.63 -2.03 9.93
C ASN A 254 21.31 -2.18 10.70
N THR A 255 20.70 -3.36 10.61
CA THR A 255 19.45 -3.67 11.32
C THR A 255 19.62 -3.89 12.82
N SER A 256 20.84 -4.16 13.32
CA SER A 256 21.08 -4.35 14.76
C SER A 256 20.83 -3.09 15.58
N SER A 257 20.92 -1.90 14.96
CA SER A 257 20.69 -0.62 15.63
C SER A 257 19.27 -0.49 16.19
N PHE A 258 18.27 -1.08 15.55
CA PHE A 258 16.89 -1.07 16.05
C PHE A 258 16.70 -1.98 17.26
N ASP A 259 17.39 -3.12 17.31
CA ASP A 259 17.36 -4.01 18.48
C ASP A 259 18.01 -3.36 19.70
N GLU A 260 19.09 -2.59 19.52
CA GLU A 260 19.70 -1.82 20.61
C GLU A 260 18.76 -0.72 21.14
N ILE A 261 18.08 0.00 20.25
CA ILE A 261 17.07 1.00 20.65
C ILE A 261 15.95 0.33 21.47
N ARG A 262 15.49 -0.86 21.07
CA ARG A 262 14.48 -1.62 21.82
C ARG A 262 14.99 -2.00 23.22
N LYS A 263 16.23 -2.49 23.34
CA LYS A 263 16.84 -2.81 24.65
C LYS A 263 16.93 -1.59 25.57
N ILE A 264 17.22 -0.39 25.02
CA ILE A 264 17.20 0.86 25.79
C ILE A 264 15.78 1.13 26.31
N ARG A 265 14.75 1.01 25.44
CA ARG A 265 13.35 1.20 25.85
C ARG A 265 12.94 0.23 26.96
N GLU A 266 13.22 -1.06 26.78
CA GLU A 266 12.91 -2.12 27.76
C GLU A 266 13.67 -1.96 29.08
N ARG A 267 14.84 -1.33 29.09
CA ARG A 267 15.60 -1.09 30.32
C ARG A 267 15.05 0.10 31.12
N PHE A 268 14.71 1.20 30.46
CA PHE A 268 14.45 2.47 31.13
C PHE A 268 12.96 2.83 31.26
N ALA A 269 12.08 2.27 30.41
CA ALA A 269 10.65 2.64 30.39
C ALA A 269 9.69 1.47 30.70
N LYS A 270 10.20 0.28 31.07
CA LYS A 270 9.37 -0.93 31.24
C LYS A 270 8.20 -0.79 32.21
N ASP A 271 8.39 -0.04 33.30
CA ASP A 271 7.38 0.15 34.34
C ASP A 271 6.69 1.51 34.27
N ARG A 272 6.81 2.23 33.15
CA ARG A 272 6.22 3.56 32.96
C ARG A 272 5.45 3.59 31.66
N VAL A 273 4.22 4.10 31.71
CA VAL A 273 3.34 4.21 30.54
C VAL A 273 3.05 5.68 30.27
N ALA A 274 3.32 6.12 29.04
CA ALA A 274 2.86 7.42 28.56
C ALA A 274 1.85 7.27 27.43
N ILE A 275 0.68 7.86 27.65
CA ILE A 275 -0.43 7.89 26.71
C ILE A 275 -0.65 9.31 26.22
N PHE A 276 -0.82 9.41 24.91
CA PHE A 276 -0.80 10.67 24.19
C PHE A 276 -2.08 10.83 23.38
N SER A 277 -2.91 11.82 23.68
CA SER A 277 -4.10 12.11 22.88
C SER A 277 -3.72 12.82 21.57
N SER A 278 -4.45 12.45 20.51
CA SER A 278 -4.22 12.66 19.07
C SER A 278 -3.29 13.80 18.63
N ALA A 279 -2.42 13.53 17.65
CA ALA A 279 -1.51 14.53 17.07
C ALA A 279 -2.07 15.19 15.79
N THR A 280 -1.90 16.51 15.67
CA THR A 280 -2.20 17.27 14.44
C THR A 280 -0.92 17.60 13.64
N ILE A 281 0.26 17.61 14.29
CA ILE A 281 1.53 18.00 13.67
C ILE A 281 2.20 16.84 12.90
N THR A 282 2.70 17.16 11.71
CA THR A 282 3.20 16.22 10.70
C THR A 282 4.70 15.87 10.82
N ARG A 283 5.48 16.48 11.72
CA ARG A 283 6.92 16.19 11.89
C ARG A 283 7.17 15.69 13.32
N SER A 284 7.50 14.41 13.47
CA SER A 284 7.91 13.83 14.74
C SER A 284 9.44 13.85 14.86
N ASN A 285 9.95 14.09 16.07
CA ASN A 285 11.36 13.92 16.40
C ASN A 285 11.70 12.42 16.33
N PRO A 286 12.63 11.98 15.46
CA PRO A 286 12.96 10.56 15.31
C PRO A 286 13.49 9.91 16.59
N VAL A 287 14.23 10.67 17.41
CA VAL A 287 14.77 10.15 18.68
C VAL A 287 13.65 9.89 19.68
N PHE A 288 12.72 10.85 19.82
CA PHE A 288 11.53 10.69 20.64
C PHE A 288 10.68 9.49 20.19
N THR A 289 10.43 9.40 18.88
CA THR A 289 9.66 8.31 18.26
C THR A 289 10.27 6.94 18.57
N SER A 290 11.60 6.82 18.44
CA SER A 290 12.34 5.60 18.69
C SER A 290 12.37 5.19 20.16
N LEU A 291 12.51 6.14 21.08
CA LEU A 291 12.51 5.86 22.52
C LEU A 291 11.12 5.53 23.04
N MET A 292 10.08 6.26 22.61
CA MET A 292 8.70 6.01 23.02
C MET A 292 8.08 4.76 22.36
N GLY A 293 8.64 4.28 21.25
CA GLY A 293 8.13 3.11 20.54
C GLY A 293 6.94 3.37 19.64
N PHE A 294 6.64 4.63 19.37
CA PHE A 294 5.60 4.99 18.43
C PHE A 294 5.91 6.29 17.70
N LYS A 295 5.41 6.38 16.48
CA LYS A 295 5.37 7.59 15.67
C LYS A 295 3.95 8.13 15.67
N PRO A 296 3.70 9.34 16.21
CA PRO A 296 2.40 9.97 16.13
C PRO A 296 1.92 10.05 14.66
N GLY A 297 0.68 9.61 14.44
CA GLY A 297 -0.02 9.75 13.15
C GLY A 297 -0.59 11.15 12.99
N GLY A 298 -0.88 11.54 11.75
CA GLY A 298 -1.59 12.79 11.48
C GLY A 298 -3.08 12.50 11.42
N ALA A 299 -3.84 12.94 12.42
CA ALA A 299 -5.29 12.80 12.41
C ALA A 299 -5.96 13.84 11.47
N THR A 300 -5.64 13.83 10.18
CA THR A 300 -6.58 14.38 9.17
C THR A 300 -7.68 13.35 8.96
N ILE A 301 -8.46 13.13 10.01
CA ILE A 301 -9.65 12.28 9.98
C ILE A 301 -10.81 13.20 9.63
N TYR A 302 -11.37 13.04 8.45
CA TYR A 302 -12.58 13.73 8.02
C TYR A 302 -13.76 12.75 8.03
N LEU A 303 -14.09 12.24 9.22
CA LEU A 303 -15.39 11.60 9.39
C LEU A 303 -16.45 12.68 9.23
N ARG A 304 -17.15 12.65 8.09
CA ARG A 304 -18.15 13.65 7.72
C ARG A 304 -19.35 12.97 7.09
N ASN A 305 -20.53 13.31 7.56
CA ASN A 305 -21.79 13.07 6.90
C ASN A 305 -22.32 14.44 6.44
N VAL A 306 -21.75 14.94 5.35
CA VAL A 306 -22.02 16.29 4.83
C VAL A 306 -22.59 16.18 3.43
N ILE A 307 -23.70 16.86 3.18
CA ILE A 307 -24.29 17.01 1.86
C ILE A 307 -23.58 18.19 1.18
N ASP A 308 -22.76 17.92 0.18
CA ASP A 308 -22.06 18.94 -0.59
C ASP A 308 -22.91 19.40 -1.76
N SER A 309 -23.18 20.70 -1.79
CA SER A 309 -24.00 21.34 -2.79
C SER A 309 -23.27 22.52 -3.41
N TYR A 310 -23.63 22.90 -4.63
CA TYR A 310 -23.05 24.06 -5.30
C TYR A 310 -24.09 24.88 -6.05
N ILE A 311 -23.83 26.17 -6.18
CA ILE A 311 -24.59 27.11 -7.03
C ILE A 311 -23.61 27.76 -7.99
N ILE A 312 -23.96 27.82 -9.27
CA ILE A 312 -23.21 28.56 -10.29
C ILE A 312 -23.81 29.97 -10.37
N GLY A 313 -23.01 31.00 -10.13
CA GLY A 313 -23.50 32.38 -10.17
C GLY A 313 -22.42 33.42 -9.98
N THR A 314 -22.63 34.60 -10.55
CA THR A 314 -21.67 35.73 -10.49
C THR A 314 -21.90 36.62 -9.27
N ASP A 315 -23.14 36.75 -8.78
CA ASP A 315 -23.47 37.53 -7.58
C ASP A 315 -23.37 36.71 -6.29
N ILE A 316 -22.14 36.46 -5.87
CA ILE A 316 -21.83 35.69 -4.65
C ILE A 316 -22.46 36.30 -3.40
N VAL A 317 -22.50 37.63 -3.28
CA VAL A 317 -22.93 38.30 -2.04
C VAL A 317 -24.43 38.13 -1.85
N SER A 318 -25.23 38.48 -2.85
CA SER A 318 -26.69 38.37 -2.73
C SER A 318 -27.12 36.90 -2.57
N GLN A 319 -26.48 35.98 -3.29
CA GLN A 319 -26.74 34.54 -3.14
C GLN A 319 -26.38 34.03 -1.73
N THR A 320 -25.29 34.51 -1.13
CA THR A 320 -24.92 34.16 0.25
C THR A 320 -25.99 34.62 1.23
N VAL A 321 -26.47 35.87 1.09
CA VAL A 321 -27.50 36.44 1.97
C VAL A 321 -28.82 35.67 1.84
N GLU A 322 -29.26 35.38 0.61
CA GLU A 322 -30.48 34.60 0.36
C GLU A 322 -30.40 33.18 0.93
N LEU A 323 -29.25 32.52 0.83
CA LEU A 323 -29.02 31.21 1.46
C LEU A 323 -29.13 31.29 2.99
N VAL A 324 -28.52 32.29 3.62
CA VAL A 324 -28.61 32.48 5.07
C VAL A 324 -30.05 32.72 5.50
N LYS A 325 -30.82 33.49 4.71
CA LYS A 325 -32.25 33.74 4.95
C LYS A 325 -33.07 32.45 4.95
N ARG A 326 -32.80 31.53 4.02
CA ARG A 326 -33.52 30.26 3.89
C ARG A 326 -33.10 29.21 4.92
N LEU A 327 -31.83 29.17 5.29
CA LEU A 327 -31.28 28.16 6.20
C LEU A 327 -31.47 28.52 7.68
N GLY A 328 -31.63 29.79 8.03
CA GLY A 328 -31.88 30.23 9.40
C GLY A 328 -30.62 30.25 10.30
N PRO A 329 -30.74 30.15 11.63
CA PRO A 329 -29.58 30.28 12.54
C PRO A 329 -28.65 29.06 12.52
N GLY A 330 -27.45 29.18 13.10
CA GLY A 330 -26.47 28.09 13.20
C GLY A 330 -25.51 27.97 12.00
N GLY A 331 -25.34 29.05 11.25
CA GLY A 331 -24.56 29.11 10.02
C GLY A 331 -23.10 29.54 10.21
N LEU A 332 -22.21 28.91 9.45
CA LEU A 332 -20.82 29.35 9.25
C LEU A 332 -20.62 29.83 7.82
N VAL A 333 -20.20 31.08 7.62
CA VAL A 333 -19.90 31.65 6.30
C VAL A 333 -18.40 31.85 6.14
N PHE A 334 -17.85 31.26 5.08
CA PHE A 334 -16.44 31.28 4.76
C PHE A 334 -16.19 32.14 3.52
N VAL A 335 -15.34 33.16 3.68
CA VAL A 335 -14.91 34.02 2.55
C VAL A 335 -13.52 33.63 2.05
N PRO A 336 -13.25 33.69 0.74
CA PRO A 336 -11.92 33.42 0.17
C PRO A 336 -10.82 34.32 0.75
N VAL A 337 -9.60 33.77 0.86
CA VAL A 337 -8.43 34.47 1.43
C VAL A 337 -8.10 35.74 0.65
N ASP A 338 -8.26 35.73 -0.68
CA ASP A 338 -8.00 36.87 -1.55
C ASP A 338 -9.03 38.00 -1.40
N LYS A 339 -10.25 37.71 -0.94
CA LYS A 339 -11.29 38.71 -0.65
C LYS A 339 -11.21 39.30 0.76
N GLY A 340 -10.71 38.51 1.73
CA GLY A 340 -10.36 38.97 3.06
C GLY A 340 -11.51 39.49 3.95
N LEU A 341 -11.16 40.21 5.02
CA LEU A 341 -12.11 40.63 6.06
C LEU A 341 -13.10 41.71 5.62
N ASN A 342 -12.75 42.55 4.63
CA ASN A 342 -13.67 43.60 4.14
C ASN A 342 -14.89 42.98 3.47
N PHE A 343 -14.68 41.95 2.66
CA PHE A 343 -15.77 41.18 2.05
C PHE A 343 -16.64 40.46 3.09
N ALA A 344 -16.03 39.92 4.16
CA ALA A 344 -16.79 39.35 5.27
C ALA A 344 -17.68 40.38 5.99
N ARG A 345 -17.21 41.63 6.15
CA ARG A 345 -18.01 42.71 6.73
C ARG A 345 -19.16 43.12 5.83
N GLU A 346 -18.95 43.18 4.53
CA GLU A 346 -20.01 43.47 3.55
C GLU A 346 -21.17 42.46 3.65
N ILE A 347 -20.85 41.16 3.68
CA ILE A 347 -21.85 40.10 3.85
C ILE A 347 -22.55 40.25 5.21
N SER A 348 -21.78 40.50 6.28
CA SER A 348 -22.34 40.68 7.63
C SER A 348 -23.33 41.83 7.72
N GLN A 349 -23.10 42.94 7.01
CA GLN A 349 -23.95 44.12 7.03
C GLN A 349 -25.25 43.91 6.24
N LYS A 350 -25.23 43.06 5.21
CA LYS A 350 -26.39 42.72 4.39
C LYS A 350 -27.30 41.65 5.02
N ILE A 351 -26.87 41.00 6.12
CA ILE A 351 -27.69 40.07 6.90
C ILE A 351 -28.31 40.87 8.06
N ASP A 352 -29.49 41.44 7.83
CA ASP A 352 -30.23 42.26 8.80
C ASP A 352 -31.32 41.46 9.57
N PHE A 353 -31.71 40.30 9.04
CA PHE A 353 -32.74 39.42 9.59
C PHE A 353 -32.24 38.40 10.63
N LEU A 354 -30.93 38.29 10.84
CA LEU A 354 -30.28 37.43 11.85
C LEU A 354 -29.06 38.14 12.45
N LYS A 355 -28.65 37.74 13.67
CA LYS A 355 -27.44 38.30 14.29
C LYS A 355 -26.19 37.67 13.67
N ALA A 356 -25.62 38.33 12.66
CA ALA A 356 -24.37 37.94 12.01
C ALA A 356 -23.15 38.67 12.58
N SER A 357 -22.03 37.97 12.76
CA SER A 357 -20.80 38.59 13.30
C SER A 357 -19.53 38.08 12.62
N VAL A 358 -18.61 39.01 12.34
CA VAL A 358 -17.30 38.68 11.76
C VAL A 358 -16.31 38.24 12.84
N VAL A 359 -15.62 37.13 12.60
CA VAL A 359 -14.64 36.52 13.53
C VAL A 359 -13.22 36.67 12.99
N SER A 360 -12.30 37.11 13.86
CA SER A 360 -10.86 37.13 13.62
C SER A 360 -10.11 36.31 14.69
N SER A 361 -8.80 36.13 14.52
CA SER A 361 -7.96 35.28 15.39
C SER A 361 -7.92 35.69 16.87
N ASN A 362 -8.38 36.89 17.23
CA ASN A 362 -8.27 37.44 18.59
C ASN A 362 -9.61 37.51 19.36
N THR A 363 -10.69 36.90 18.86
CA THR A 363 -12.05 37.16 19.39
C THR A 363 -12.77 35.90 19.89
N THR A 364 -12.31 35.30 21.00
CA THR A 364 -12.92 34.09 21.60
C THR A 364 -14.33 34.33 22.16
N LYS A 365 -14.63 35.53 22.67
CA LYS A 365 -15.93 35.90 23.24
C LYS A 365 -17.10 35.69 22.27
N LYS A 366 -16.90 35.94 20.98
CA LYS A 366 -17.94 35.75 19.94
C LYS A 366 -18.31 34.29 19.71
N LEU A 367 -17.41 33.35 20.02
CA LEU A 367 -17.71 31.92 19.94
C LEU A 367 -18.62 31.49 21.09
N GLU A 368 -18.35 31.99 22.29
CA GLU A 368 -19.20 31.75 23.47
C GLU A 368 -20.61 32.35 23.27
N GLU A 369 -20.69 33.54 22.67
CA GLU A 369 -21.95 34.18 22.29
C GLU A 369 -22.72 33.34 21.24
N PHE A 370 -22.05 32.79 20.23
CA PHE A 370 -22.67 31.88 19.27
C PHE A 370 -23.13 30.56 19.92
N GLU A 371 -22.34 30.02 20.85
CA GLU A 371 -22.66 28.81 21.63
C GLU A 371 -23.94 28.98 22.45
N GLN A 372 -24.09 30.14 23.09
CA GLN A 372 -25.24 30.52 23.91
C GLN A 372 -26.46 30.93 23.08
N GLY A 373 -26.27 31.15 21.78
CA GLY A 373 -27.33 31.54 20.86
C GLY A 373 -27.62 33.04 20.79
N SER A 374 -26.73 33.89 21.31
CA SER A 374 -26.83 35.35 21.14
C SER A 374 -26.30 35.84 19.78
N ILE A 375 -25.54 35.00 19.07
CA ILE A 375 -25.17 35.16 17.66
C ILE A 375 -25.74 33.97 16.86
N ASP A 376 -26.26 34.25 15.67
CA ASP A 376 -26.90 33.26 14.80
C ASP A 376 -26.01 32.80 13.65
N VAL A 377 -25.12 33.67 13.15
CA VAL A 377 -24.24 33.38 12.01
C VAL A 377 -22.84 33.94 12.27
N LEU A 378 -21.82 33.11 12.06
CA LEU A 378 -20.42 33.53 12.12
C LEU A 378 -19.81 33.61 10.72
N ILE A 379 -19.12 34.71 10.44
CA ILE A 379 -18.49 34.99 9.15
C ILE A 379 -16.98 35.13 9.33
N GLY A 380 -16.17 34.46 8.53
CA GLY A 380 -14.72 34.55 8.64
C GLY A 380 -13.96 34.08 7.41
N VAL A 381 -12.67 34.36 7.39
CA VAL A 381 -11.80 34.01 6.25
C VAL A 381 -11.48 32.52 6.26
N ALA A 382 -11.64 31.87 5.11
CA ALA A 382 -11.35 30.47 4.86
C ALA A 382 -9.83 30.22 4.88
N THR A 383 -9.25 30.10 6.07
CA THR A 383 -7.84 29.76 6.26
C THR A 383 -7.72 28.48 7.07
N HIS A 384 -6.82 27.58 6.68
CA HIS A 384 -6.60 26.30 7.37
C HIS A 384 -6.37 26.42 8.89
N TYR A 385 -5.70 27.50 9.32
CA TYR A 385 -5.44 27.79 10.75
C TYR A 385 -6.44 28.79 11.36
N GLY A 386 -7.47 29.18 10.62
CA GLY A 386 -8.50 30.12 11.06
C GLY A 386 -9.34 29.56 12.20
N LEU A 387 -9.81 30.46 13.07
CA LEU A 387 -10.59 30.10 14.25
C LEU A 387 -11.88 29.35 13.90
N LEU A 388 -12.60 29.75 12.85
CA LEU A 388 -13.81 29.06 12.38
C LEU A 388 -13.51 27.68 11.75
N VAL A 389 -12.32 27.51 11.18
CA VAL A 389 -11.93 26.28 10.47
C VAL A 389 -11.38 25.22 11.43
N ARG A 390 -10.64 25.62 12.48
CA ARG A 390 -10.00 24.69 13.43
C ARG A 390 -10.59 24.72 14.85
N GLY A 391 -11.01 25.89 15.34
CA GLY A 391 -11.26 26.17 16.76
C GLY A 391 -12.72 26.13 17.24
N ILE A 392 -13.62 25.50 16.48
CA ILE A 392 -15.03 25.33 16.87
C ILE A 392 -15.36 23.85 17.07
N ASP A 393 -15.95 23.53 18.23
CA ASP A 393 -16.51 22.22 18.55
C ASP A 393 -17.86 22.33 19.27
N ILE A 394 -18.86 22.82 18.52
CA ILE A 394 -20.21 23.12 19.03
C ILE A 394 -21.26 22.38 18.18
N PRO A 395 -21.23 21.03 18.13
CA PRO A 395 -22.06 20.25 17.21
C PRO A 395 -23.56 20.39 17.40
N TRP A 396 -24.05 20.84 18.56
CA TRP A 396 -25.48 21.10 18.79
C TRP A 396 -25.98 22.40 18.15
N ARG A 397 -25.09 23.32 17.76
CA ARG A 397 -25.46 24.63 17.22
C ARG A 397 -25.11 24.77 15.74
N VAL A 398 -23.98 24.21 15.29
CA VAL A 398 -23.55 24.31 13.90
C VAL A 398 -24.38 23.40 13.00
N ARG A 399 -25.04 23.98 11.99
CA ARG A 399 -25.95 23.28 11.07
C ARG A 399 -25.40 23.20 9.65
N TYR A 400 -24.87 24.32 9.14
CA TYR A 400 -24.44 24.43 7.76
C TYR A 400 -23.22 25.34 7.58
N ALA A 401 -22.53 25.16 6.45
CA ALA A 401 -21.40 25.96 6.00
C ALA A 401 -21.67 26.51 4.60
N ILE A 402 -21.48 27.82 4.40
CA ILE A 402 -21.55 28.48 3.09
C ILE A 402 -20.16 28.98 2.72
N PHE A 403 -19.69 28.63 1.53
CA PHE A 403 -18.45 29.15 0.96
C PHE A 403 -18.79 30.21 -0.09
N ALA A 404 -18.54 31.46 0.25
CA ALA A 404 -18.79 32.63 -0.60
C ALA A 404 -17.68 32.80 -1.67
N GLY A 405 -17.49 31.75 -2.48
CA GLY A 405 -16.40 31.57 -3.44
C GLY A 405 -15.52 30.36 -3.12
N ILE A 406 -14.82 29.83 -4.13
CA ILE A 406 -13.93 28.67 -3.99
C ILE A 406 -12.72 29.01 -3.09
N PRO A 407 -12.46 28.27 -2.00
CA PRO A 407 -11.21 28.41 -1.25
C PRO A 407 -10.02 28.15 -2.16
N LYS A 408 -9.14 29.16 -2.33
CA LYS A 408 -8.06 29.12 -3.32
C LYS A 408 -6.82 29.88 -2.87
N PHE A 409 -5.67 29.38 -3.31
CA PHE A 409 -4.42 30.15 -3.35
C PHE A 409 -4.34 30.84 -4.70
N ARG A 410 -4.06 32.15 -4.69
CA ARG A 410 -3.99 32.98 -5.89
C ARG A 410 -2.65 33.70 -5.97
N PHE A 411 -2.01 33.69 -7.13
CA PHE A 411 -0.72 34.33 -7.40
C PHE A 411 -0.80 35.12 -8.70
N LYS A 412 -0.14 36.28 -8.78
CA LYS A 412 -0.03 37.04 -10.04
C LYS A 412 1.20 36.59 -10.84
N LEU A 413 1.07 36.51 -12.16
CA LEU A 413 2.19 36.26 -13.07
C LEU A 413 3.23 37.37 -12.94
N GLY A 414 4.50 36.99 -12.72
CA GLY A 414 5.61 37.93 -12.52
C GLY A 414 5.84 38.39 -11.08
N GLU A 415 4.97 38.08 -10.12
CA GLU A 415 5.27 38.28 -8.69
C GLU A 415 6.21 37.19 -8.15
N THR A 416 6.99 37.50 -7.11
CA THR A 416 7.88 36.56 -6.44
C THR A 416 7.09 35.41 -5.83
N MET A 417 7.11 34.25 -6.50
CA MET A 417 6.35 33.07 -6.05
C MET A 417 7.03 32.34 -4.89
N HIS A 418 6.23 31.72 -4.02
CA HIS A 418 6.75 30.91 -2.92
C HIS A 418 7.58 29.72 -3.46
N PRO A 419 8.71 29.33 -2.83
CA PRO A 419 9.60 28.27 -3.33
C PRO A 419 8.91 26.93 -3.62
N LEU A 420 7.91 26.56 -2.82
CA LEU A 420 7.11 25.34 -3.06
C LEU A 420 6.20 25.46 -4.30
N ALA A 421 5.66 26.65 -4.56
CA ALA A 421 4.87 26.89 -5.76
C ALA A 421 5.75 26.85 -7.01
N MET A 422 6.97 27.41 -6.93
CA MET A 422 7.97 27.33 -8.00
C MET A 422 8.34 25.88 -8.32
N LEU A 423 8.65 25.06 -7.31
CA LEU A 423 8.94 23.64 -7.49
C LEU A 423 7.80 22.90 -8.20
N ARG A 424 6.54 23.24 -7.87
CA ARG A 424 5.37 22.62 -8.49
C ARG A 424 5.29 22.94 -9.97
N ILE A 425 5.41 24.21 -10.35
CA ILE A 425 5.37 24.63 -11.76
C ILE A 425 6.58 24.07 -12.54
N LEU A 426 7.77 24.08 -11.94
CA LEU A 426 8.97 23.50 -12.54
C LEU A 426 8.82 22.00 -12.83
N THR A 427 8.11 21.27 -11.95
CA THR A 427 7.80 19.85 -12.16
C THR A 427 6.89 19.66 -13.38
N LEU A 428 5.85 20.48 -13.51
CA LEU A 428 4.93 20.43 -14.66
C LEU A 428 5.64 20.80 -15.97
N LEU A 429 6.47 21.84 -15.95
CA LEU A 429 7.32 22.22 -17.08
C LEU A 429 8.25 21.09 -17.51
N SER A 430 8.88 20.39 -16.56
CA SER A 430 9.75 19.24 -16.86
C SER A 430 9.01 18.12 -17.58
N VAL A 431 7.72 17.92 -17.27
CA VAL A 431 6.87 16.90 -17.90
C VAL A 431 6.42 17.34 -19.28
N VAL A 432 5.97 18.58 -19.43
CA VAL A 432 5.45 19.13 -20.69
C VAL A 432 6.56 19.32 -21.72
N LEU A 433 7.69 19.91 -21.32
CA LEU A 433 8.77 20.27 -22.23
C LEU A 433 9.76 19.13 -22.48
N LYS A 434 9.84 18.15 -21.56
CA LYS A 434 10.81 17.04 -21.59
C LYS A 434 12.26 17.50 -21.77
N ASP A 435 12.56 18.71 -21.29
CA ASP A 435 13.87 19.34 -21.41
C ASP A 435 14.87 18.76 -20.38
N PRO A 436 16.07 18.32 -20.82
CA PRO A 436 17.11 17.79 -19.93
C PRO A 436 17.65 18.79 -18.89
N GLU A 437 17.76 20.07 -19.23
CA GLU A 437 18.21 21.14 -18.33
C GLU A 437 17.19 21.35 -17.20
N ILE A 438 15.91 21.47 -17.56
CA ILE A 438 14.80 21.63 -16.59
C ILE A 438 14.75 20.44 -15.64
N THR A 439 14.86 19.23 -16.19
CA THR A 439 14.88 17.98 -15.40
C THR A 439 16.04 17.94 -14.40
N ARG A 440 17.22 18.42 -14.82
CA ARG A 440 18.40 18.51 -13.95
C ARG A 440 18.17 19.52 -12.81
N ILE A 441 17.72 20.73 -13.13
CA ILE A 441 17.47 21.79 -12.16
C ILE A 441 16.39 21.36 -11.15
N LEU A 442 15.30 20.78 -11.64
CA LEU A 442 14.23 20.23 -10.81
C LEU A 442 14.77 19.27 -9.75
N ARG A 443 15.71 18.38 -10.12
CA ARG A 443 16.32 17.43 -9.19
C ARG A 443 17.04 18.13 -8.03
N PHE A 444 17.78 19.20 -8.31
CA PHE A 444 18.50 19.99 -7.30
C PHE A 444 17.55 20.78 -6.40
N VAL A 445 16.62 21.55 -7.00
CA VAL A 445 15.62 22.36 -6.28
C VAL A 445 14.81 21.46 -5.35
N LYS A 446 14.36 20.32 -5.84
CA LYS A 446 13.61 19.32 -5.05
C LYS A 446 14.42 18.80 -3.86
N TYR A 447 15.69 18.43 -4.09
CA TYR A 447 16.56 17.93 -3.03
C TYR A 447 16.77 18.98 -1.94
N ARG A 448 16.97 20.24 -2.31
CA ARG A 448 17.12 21.36 -1.38
C ARG A 448 15.84 21.56 -0.55
N LEU A 449 14.70 21.79 -1.21
CA LEU A 449 13.44 22.13 -0.55
C LEU A 449 12.89 21.01 0.33
N ARG A 450 13.07 19.73 -0.04
CA ARG A 450 12.64 18.60 0.80
C ARG A 450 13.38 18.52 2.14
N ARG A 451 14.60 19.04 2.23
CA ARG A 451 15.42 19.02 3.45
C ARG A 451 15.28 20.28 4.29
N THR A 452 14.55 21.29 3.79
CA THR A 452 14.37 22.57 4.47
C THR A 452 13.36 22.45 5.63
N SER A 453 13.68 23.07 6.77
CA SER A 453 12.74 23.21 7.89
C SER A 453 11.62 24.21 7.55
N THR A 454 10.49 24.19 8.25
CA THR A 454 9.42 25.18 8.02
C THR A 454 9.90 26.61 8.26
N ALA A 455 10.71 26.82 9.30
CA ALA A 455 11.34 28.11 9.58
C ALA A 455 12.31 28.53 8.46
N ALA A 456 13.19 27.62 8.02
CA ALA A 456 14.12 27.92 6.92
C ALA A 456 13.40 28.13 5.58
N LEU A 457 12.26 27.47 5.36
CA LEU A 457 11.43 27.66 4.18
C LEU A 457 10.74 29.04 4.21
N ALA A 458 10.25 29.46 5.37
CA ALA A 458 9.70 30.80 5.56
C ALA A 458 10.77 31.89 5.38
N MET A 459 11.98 31.67 5.90
CA MET A 459 13.13 32.55 5.66
C MET A 459 13.52 32.58 4.18
N LEU A 460 13.54 31.42 3.51
CA LEU A 460 13.81 31.33 2.07
C LEU A 460 12.73 32.06 1.27
N ALA A 461 11.45 31.87 1.60
CA ALA A 461 10.35 32.57 0.96
C ALA A 461 10.44 34.08 1.17
N LYS A 462 10.83 34.52 2.37
CA LYS A 462 11.12 35.93 2.67
C LYS A 462 12.30 36.45 1.84
N ALA A 463 13.42 35.73 1.80
CA ALA A 463 14.58 36.10 1.00
C ALA A 463 14.26 36.20 -0.50
N VAL A 464 13.42 35.30 -1.03
CA VAL A 464 12.92 35.39 -2.41
C VAL A 464 12.08 36.66 -2.61
N LYS A 465 11.17 36.96 -1.67
CA LYS A 465 10.31 38.15 -1.73
C LYS A 465 11.13 39.45 -1.64
N ASP A 466 12.17 39.46 -0.82
CA ASP A 466 13.04 40.60 -0.57
C ASP A 466 14.17 40.71 -1.63
N GLY A 467 14.22 39.81 -2.63
CA GLY A 467 15.25 39.80 -3.68
C GLY A 467 16.65 39.38 -3.23
N ALA A 468 16.80 38.88 -2.01
CA ALA A 468 18.07 38.52 -1.36
C ALA A 468 18.46 37.03 -1.55
N LEU A 469 18.05 36.42 -2.67
CA LEU A 469 18.31 35.00 -2.93
C LEU A 469 19.70 34.81 -3.59
N GLU A 470 20.62 34.13 -2.91
CA GLU A 470 22.00 33.90 -3.43
C GLU A 470 22.19 32.57 -4.18
N ASP A 471 21.25 31.62 -4.05
CA ASP A 471 21.38 30.30 -4.67
C ASP A 471 21.14 30.37 -6.18
N ARG A 472 22.24 30.33 -6.96
CA ARG A 472 22.24 30.34 -8.43
C ARG A 472 21.30 29.31 -9.07
N THR A 473 21.17 28.11 -8.49
CA THR A 473 20.29 27.07 -9.04
C THR A 473 18.82 27.39 -8.81
N MET A 474 18.50 27.96 -7.65
CA MET A 474 17.15 28.44 -7.36
C MET A 474 16.80 29.65 -8.23
N ILE A 475 17.71 30.63 -8.38
CA ILE A 475 17.52 31.78 -9.27
C ILE A 475 17.20 31.30 -10.69
N ARG A 476 18.03 30.39 -11.23
CA ARG A 476 17.80 29.80 -12.56
C ARG A 476 16.44 29.09 -12.67
N ALA A 477 15.99 28.43 -11.62
CA ALA A 477 14.69 27.79 -11.59
C ALA A 477 13.53 28.81 -11.66
N TYR A 478 13.64 29.94 -10.95
CA TYR A 478 12.70 31.05 -11.05
C TYR A 478 12.69 31.69 -12.44
N GLU A 479 13.86 31.88 -13.06
CA GLU A 479 13.98 32.39 -14.45
C GLU A 479 13.25 31.50 -15.45
N ILE A 480 13.49 30.18 -15.39
CA ILE A 480 12.85 29.19 -16.27
C ILE A 480 11.34 29.27 -16.12
N VAL A 481 10.84 29.23 -14.87
CA VAL A 481 9.41 29.28 -14.59
C VAL A 481 8.80 30.59 -15.12
N ASN A 482 9.41 31.73 -14.82
CA ASN A 482 8.90 33.04 -15.26
C ASN A 482 8.95 33.23 -16.78
N THR A 483 9.91 32.60 -17.46
CA THR A 483 10.02 32.67 -18.92
C THR A 483 8.91 31.86 -19.58
N TYR A 484 8.75 30.60 -19.17
CA TYR A 484 7.79 29.69 -19.82
C TYR A 484 6.33 29.98 -19.45
N LEU A 485 6.07 30.58 -18.30
CA LEU A 485 4.71 31.03 -17.93
C LEU A 485 4.21 32.21 -18.78
N LYS A 486 5.05 32.83 -19.62
CA LYS A 486 4.62 33.85 -20.59
C LYS A 486 4.08 33.24 -21.89
N ASP A 487 4.40 31.98 -22.21
CA ASP A 487 3.89 31.31 -23.41
C ASP A 487 2.51 30.68 -23.13
N LYS A 488 1.46 31.22 -23.76
CA LYS A 488 0.08 30.74 -23.60
C LYS A 488 -0.08 29.26 -23.92
N ARG A 489 0.65 28.71 -24.90
CA ARG A 489 0.54 27.29 -25.27
C ARG A 489 1.09 26.38 -24.17
N ILE A 490 2.17 26.81 -23.51
CA ILE A 490 2.76 26.08 -22.40
C ILE A 490 1.87 26.18 -21.17
N VAL A 491 1.29 27.35 -20.92
CA VAL A 491 0.30 27.56 -19.84
C VAL A 491 -0.91 26.65 -20.01
N GLU A 492 -1.49 26.56 -21.22
CA GLU A 492 -2.58 25.63 -21.53
C GLU A 492 -2.17 24.17 -21.37
N ALA A 493 -0.97 23.79 -21.83
CA ALA A 493 -0.46 22.43 -21.64
C ALA A 493 -0.30 22.10 -20.14
N ILE A 494 0.29 22.99 -19.34
CA ILE A 494 0.43 22.82 -17.89
C ILE A 494 -0.93 22.66 -17.21
N SER A 495 -1.96 23.43 -17.63
CA SER A 495 -3.31 23.31 -17.09
C SER A 495 -3.95 21.95 -17.37
N LYS A 496 -3.62 21.30 -18.50
CA LYS A 496 -4.05 19.92 -18.81
C LYS A 496 -3.34 18.86 -17.95
N PHE A 497 -2.11 19.11 -17.52
CA PHE A 497 -1.30 18.15 -16.75
C PHE A 497 -1.26 18.41 -15.23
N GLY A 498 -1.68 19.58 -14.75
CA GLY A 498 -1.55 19.99 -13.35
C GLY A 498 -2.77 20.68 -12.77
N ASP A 499 -2.88 20.71 -11.43
CA ASP A 499 -4.03 21.31 -10.76
C ASP A 499 -3.92 22.82 -10.61
N ILE A 500 -4.00 23.52 -11.75
CA ILE A 500 -3.84 24.96 -11.84
C ILE A 500 -4.86 25.54 -12.82
N SER A 501 -5.60 26.56 -12.39
CA SER A 501 -6.46 27.41 -13.23
C SER A 501 -5.73 28.71 -13.55
N PHE A 502 -5.90 29.21 -14.77
CA PHE A 502 -5.37 30.50 -15.22
C PHE A 502 -6.53 31.44 -15.56
N SER A 503 -6.54 32.63 -14.95
CA SER A 503 -7.54 33.67 -15.22
C SER A 503 -6.86 35.02 -15.36
N GLY A 504 -6.72 35.49 -16.61
CA GLY A 504 -5.90 36.68 -16.92
C GLY A 504 -4.46 36.48 -16.47
N ASP A 505 -3.92 37.44 -15.72
CA ASP A 505 -2.56 37.36 -15.15
C ASP A 505 -2.47 36.56 -13.83
N TYR A 506 -3.49 35.79 -13.47
CA TYR A 506 -3.52 35.08 -12.19
C TYR A 506 -3.52 33.56 -12.34
N ILE A 507 -2.72 32.94 -11.48
CA ILE A 507 -2.66 31.50 -11.25
C ILE A 507 -3.46 31.18 -9.99
N SER A 508 -4.45 30.31 -10.11
CA SER A 508 -5.29 29.87 -9.00
C SER A 508 -5.15 28.36 -8.75
N ILE A 509 -5.03 27.98 -7.48
CA ILE A 509 -4.93 26.59 -7.02
C ILE A 509 -5.99 26.36 -5.94
N PRO A 510 -6.82 25.31 -6.04
CA PRO A 510 -7.87 25.09 -5.05
C PRO A 510 -7.28 24.63 -3.70
N ASP A 511 -7.73 25.25 -2.61
CA ASP A 511 -7.39 24.87 -1.23
C ASP A 511 -8.41 23.87 -0.67
N TYR A 512 -8.27 22.63 -1.14
CA TYR A 512 -9.17 21.54 -0.77
C TYR A 512 -9.12 21.24 0.75
N LEU A 513 -7.98 21.40 1.43
CA LEU A 513 -7.86 21.10 2.87
C LEU A 513 -8.75 22.04 3.70
N THR A 514 -8.75 23.32 3.37
CA THR A 514 -9.62 24.30 4.02
C THR A 514 -11.09 23.97 3.78
N TYR A 515 -11.48 23.60 2.56
CA TYR A 515 -12.85 23.18 2.27
C TYR A 515 -13.29 22.00 3.13
N ILE A 516 -12.49 20.92 3.18
CA ILE A 516 -12.86 19.72 3.96
C ILE A 516 -12.97 20.03 5.45
N GLN A 517 -12.00 20.78 6.01
CA GLN A 517 -12.02 21.12 7.45
C GLN A 517 -13.20 22.00 7.83
N ALA A 518 -13.50 23.01 7.01
CA ALA A 518 -14.58 23.96 7.25
C ALA A 518 -15.95 23.28 7.11
N SER A 519 -16.18 22.56 6.01
CA SER A 519 -17.43 21.81 5.80
C SER A 519 -17.63 20.73 6.87
N GLY A 520 -16.54 20.06 7.28
CA GLY A 520 -16.57 19.06 8.36
C GLY A 520 -16.99 19.61 9.73
N ARG A 521 -17.01 20.92 9.96
CA ARG A 521 -17.55 21.49 11.22
C ARG A 521 -19.05 21.32 11.38
N THR A 522 -19.74 21.06 10.29
CA THR A 522 -21.20 20.85 10.26
C THR A 522 -21.60 19.43 10.66
N SER A 523 -20.66 18.48 10.73
CA SER A 523 -20.91 17.07 11.01
C SER A 523 -19.95 16.55 12.09
N ARG A 524 -20.48 15.98 13.18
CA ARG A 524 -19.69 15.42 14.29
C ARG A 524 -20.28 14.11 14.79
N LEU A 525 -19.43 13.30 15.42
CA LEU A 525 -19.85 12.04 16.03
C LEU A 525 -20.61 12.34 17.34
N TYR A 526 -21.88 11.96 17.40
CA TYR A 526 -22.69 12.07 18.62
C TYR A 526 -23.67 10.89 18.71
N GLY A 527 -23.79 10.26 19.89
CA GLY A 527 -24.69 9.12 20.10
C GLY A 527 -24.41 7.91 19.19
N GLY A 528 -23.14 7.71 18.79
CA GLY A 528 -22.73 6.59 17.92
C GLY A 528 -22.91 6.81 16.40
N HIS A 529 -23.41 7.97 15.98
CA HIS A 529 -23.63 8.32 14.57
C HIS A 529 -23.02 9.68 14.21
N LEU A 530 -22.64 9.88 12.94
CA LEU A 530 -22.24 11.19 12.44
C LEU A 530 -23.47 12.03 12.16
N THR A 531 -23.54 13.21 12.76
CA THR A 531 -24.61 14.16 12.49
C THR A 531 -24.55 14.61 11.04
N THR A 532 -25.71 14.74 10.42
CA THR A 532 -25.88 15.32 9.09
C THR A 532 -25.51 16.81 9.14
N GLY A 533 -24.77 17.26 8.13
CA GLY A 533 -24.42 18.66 7.91
C GLY A 533 -24.62 19.07 6.45
N LEU A 534 -24.76 20.37 6.19
CA LEU A 534 -24.92 20.93 4.85
C LEU A 534 -23.73 21.84 4.50
N SER A 535 -23.16 21.65 3.31
CA SER A 535 -22.11 22.51 2.76
C SER A 535 -22.56 23.05 1.41
N VAL A 536 -22.60 24.38 1.25
CA VAL A 536 -22.99 25.04 0.00
C VAL A 536 -21.81 25.87 -0.53
N LEU A 537 -21.35 25.57 -1.74
CA LEU A 537 -20.27 26.27 -2.43
C LEU A 537 -20.80 27.16 -3.55
N LEU A 538 -20.53 28.46 -3.49
CA LEU A 538 -20.80 29.38 -4.60
C LEU A 538 -19.62 29.35 -5.58
N VAL A 539 -19.87 28.89 -6.80
CA VAL A 539 -18.87 28.62 -7.83
C VAL A 539 -18.72 29.84 -8.75
N ASP A 540 -17.57 30.50 -8.64
CA ASP A 540 -17.18 31.66 -9.48
C ASP A 540 -16.25 31.30 -10.65
N ASP A 541 -15.65 30.11 -10.63
CA ASP A 541 -14.73 29.61 -11.66
C ASP A 541 -14.94 28.10 -11.85
N MET A 542 -15.48 27.71 -13.00
CA MET A 542 -15.79 26.31 -13.32
C MET A 542 -14.53 25.43 -13.45
N ILE A 543 -13.45 25.97 -14.02
CA ILE A 543 -12.19 25.22 -14.18
C ILE A 543 -11.62 24.91 -12.80
N LEU A 544 -11.60 25.91 -11.92
CA LEU A 544 -11.12 25.74 -10.55
C LEU A 544 -12.01 24.80 -9.73
N PHE A 545 -13.33 24.82 -9.97
CA PHE A 545 -14.27 23.88 -9.36
C PHE A 545 -14.02 22.44 -9.83
N ASP A 546 -13.80 22.21 -11.12
CA ASP A 546 -13.46 20.88 -11.64
C ASP A 546 -12.14 20.36 -11.05
N LEU A 547 -11.14 21.22 -10.90
CA LEU A 547 -9.89 20.89 -10.20
C LEU A 547 -10.12 20.55 -8.71
N LEU A 548 -10.98 21.30 -8.02
CA LEU A 548 -11.35 21.01 -6.63
C LEU A 548 -12.06 19.65 -6.52
N LYS A 549 -13.04 19.38 -7.39
CA LYS A 549 -13.75 18.08 -7.46
C LYS A 549 -12.76 16.94 -7.68
N LYS A 550 -11.85 17.09 -8.64
CA LYS A 550 -10.81 16.10 -8.94
C LYS A 550 -9.93 15.84 -7.73
N LYS A 551 -9.40 16.87 -7.06
CA LYS A 551 -8.61 16.72 -5.83
C LYS A 551 -9.37 16.04 -4.70
N LEU A 552 -10.61 16.45 -4.47
CA LEU A 552 -11.44 15.89 -3.42
C LEU A 552 -11.79 14.44 -3.71
N SER A 553 -12.01 14.05 -4.97
CA SER A 553 -12.26 12.66 -5.36
C SER A 553 -11.07 11.72 -5.06
N PHE A 554 -9.84 12.24 -5.00
CA PHE A 554 -8.67 11.47 -4.58
C PHE A 554 -8.57 11.27 -3.06
N ILE A 555 -9.31 12.05 -2.27
CA ILE A 555 -9.16 12.16 -0.80
C ILE A 555 -10.42 11.69 -0.07
N LEU A 556 -11.59 11.94 -0.63
CA LEU A 556 -12.91 11.60 -0.12
C LEU A 556 -13.61 10.74 -1.17
N ASP A 557 -13.65 9.44 -0.92
CA ASP A 557 -14.43 8.51 -1.74
C ASP A 557 -15.92 8.85 -1.52
N ASP A 558 -16.71 8.90 -2.59
CA ASP A 558 -18.15 9.21 -2.60
C ASP A 558 -18.58 10.65 -2.31
N MET A 559 -17.67 11.63 -2.45
CA MET A 559 -18.10 13.03 -2.48
C MET A 559 -18.96 13.31 -3.72
N LYS A 560 -20.28 13.34 -3.53
CA LYS A 560 -21.24 13.73 -4.55
C LYS A 560 -21.52 15.22 -4.44
N TRP A 561 -21.23 15.96 -5.51
CA TRP A 561 -21.60 17.35 -5.64
C TRP A 561 -22.99 17.44 -6.24
N ASN A 562 -23.92 18.05 -5.50
CA ASN A 562 -25.29 18.20 -5.94
C ASN A 562 -25.54 19.67 -6.34
N PRO A 563 -26.11 19.95 -7.52
CA PRO A 563 -26.54 21.30 -7.83
C PRO A 563 -27.66 21.71 -6.85
N LEU A 564 -27.58 22.93 -6.34
CA LEU A 564 -28.64 23.56 -5.55
C LEU A 564 -29.35 24.59 -6.41
N ASP A 565 -30.65 24.38 -6.61
CA ASP A 565 -31.55 25.33 -7.24
C ASP A 565 -32.36 26.07 -6.17
N LEU A 566 -32.18 27.39 -6.10
CA LEU A 566 -32.85 28.24 -5.11
C LEU A 566 -34.33 28.46 -5.43
N ASP A 567 -34.74 28.37 -6.70
CA ASP A 567 -36.12 28.59 -7.11
C ASP A 567 -36.96 27.36 -6.80
N SER A 568 -36.49 26.18 -7.21
CA SER A 568 -37.17 24.91 -6.92
C SER A 568 -36.89 24.36 -5.51
N GLN A 569 -35.95 24.95 -4.76
CA GLN A 569 -35.50 24.53 -3.43
C GLN A 569 -35.01 23.08 -3.36
N LYS A 570 -34.34 22.61 -4.42
CA LYS A 570 -33.83 21.23 -4.51
C LYS A 570 -32.31 21.17 -4.52
N ILE A 571 -31.78 20.16 -3.82
CA ILE A 571 -30.39 19.72 -3.87
C ILE A 571 -30.36 18.40 -4.63
N GLY A 572 -29.97 18.44 -5.91
CA GLY A 572 -30.17 17.30 -6.81
C GLY A 572 -31.65 16.90 -6.85
N ASP A 573 -31.95 15.66 -6.43
CA ASP A 573 -33.33 15.13 -6.40
C ASP A 573 -34.05 15.34 -5.05
N ARG A 574 -33.38 15.90 -4.02
CA ARG A 574 -33.90 16.03 -2.65
C ARG A 574 -34.37 17.44 -2.33
N ASP A 575 -35.39 17.56 -1.48
CA ASP A 575 -35.90 18.84 -1.00
C ASP A 575 -35.00 19.46 0.09
N LEU A 576 -34.72 20.76 -0.02
CA LEU A 576 -33.88 21.49 0.92
C LEU A 576 -34.47 21.53 2.34
N GLN A 577 -35.78 21.70 2.47
CA GLN A 577 -36.46 21.78 3.77
C GLN A 577 -36.43 20.43 4.50
N GLU A 578 -36.53 19.32 3.78
CA GLU A 578 -36.38 17.98 4.38
C GLU A 578 -34.99 17.78 5.00
N ILE A 579 -33.94 18.17 4.28
CA ILE A 579 -32.55 18.09 4.77
C ILE A 579 -32.38 18.95 6.03
N VAL A 580 -32.88 20.19 5.99
CA VAL A 580 -32.80 21.12 7.12
C VAL A 580 -33.56 20.59 8.35
N LYS A 581 -34.78 20.05 8.16
CA LYS A 581 -35.56 19.40 9.22
C LYS A 581 -34.83 18.22 9.84
N GLN A 582 -34.14 17.40 9.03
CA GLN A 582 -33.33 16.29 9.53
C GLN A 582 -32.19 16.80 10.42
N ILE A 583 -31.45 17.82 9.96
CA ILE A 583 -30.37 18.43 10.74
C ILE A 583 -30.91 18.95 12.08
N ASP A 584 -32.04 19.66 12.06
CA ASP A 584 -32.66 20.23 13.27
C ASP A 584 -33.09 19.18 14.29
N LYS A 585 -33.69 18.09 13.81
CA LYS A 585 -34.07 16.95 14.65
C LYS A 585 -32.85 16.39 15.38
N GLU A 586 -31.75 16.17 14.68
CA GLU A 586 -30.51 15.69 15.28
C GLU A 586 -29.93 16.69 16.29
N ARG A 587 -29.90 17.99 15.96
CA ARG A 587 -29.40 19.03 16.90
C ARG A 587 -30.24 19.11 18.17
N ALA A 588 -31.57 19.04 18.04
CA ALA A 588 -32.48 19.03 19.18
C ALA A 588 -32.29 17.79 20.07
N GLU A 589 -32.03 16.62 19.47
CA GLU A 589 -31.73 15.40 20.19
C GLU A 589 -30.43 15.51 21.00
N ILE A 590 -29.38 16.10 20.42
CA ILE A 590 -28.11 16.39 21.12
C ILE A 590 -28.36 17.26 22.36
N ILE A 591 -29.18 18.31 22.21
CA ILE A 591 -29.50 19.23 23.32
C ILE A 591 -30.29 18.52 24.42
N ARG A 592 -31.26 17.66 24.07
CA ARG A 592 -32.03 16.89 25.05
C ARG A 592 -31.14 15.93 25.83
N ARG A 593 -30.32 15.14 25.14
CA ARG A 593 -29.41 14.17 25.76
C ARG A 593 -28.36 14.84 26.66
N ARG A 594 -27.95 16.07 26.34
CA ARG A 594 -27.07 16.87 27.22
C ARG A 594 -27.69 17.27 28.57
N LYS A 595 -29.02 17.27 28.71
CA LYS A 595 -29.72 17.78 29.89
C LYS A 595 -30.21 16.70 30.87
N ILE A 596 -30.33 15.43 30.45
CA ILE A 596 -31.19 14.46 31.16
C ILE A 596 -30.43 13.28 31.79
N GLU A 597 -29.30 12.78 31.27
CA GLU A 597 -28.63 11.57 31.84
C GLU A 597 -27.09 11.55 31.70
N PRO A 598 -26.36 10.94 32.66
CA PRO A 598 -24.96 10.56 32.50
C PRO A 598 -24.88 9.36 31.53
N ILE A 599 -24.74 9.68 30.24
CA ILE A 599 -24.23 8.85 29.13
C ILE A 599 -24.23 7.31 29.38
N SER A 600 -25.40 6.67 29.43
CA SER A 600 -25.47 5.24 29.07
C SER A 600 -25.69 5.17 27.56
N MET A 601 -24.59 5.07 26.82
CA MET A 601 -24.61 4.99 25.36
C MET A 601 -24.86 3.54 24.90
N PRO A 602 -25.86 3.27 24.06
CA PRO A 602 -25.86 2.05 23.27
C PRO A 602 -24.83 2.23 22.14
N MET A 603 -23.59 1.82 22.40
CA MET A 603 -22.42 2.03 21.53
C MET A 603 -21.84 0.71 20.97
N GLU A 604 -22.69 -0.11 20.36
CA GLU A 604 -22.25 -1.37 19.73
C GLU A 604 -21.43 -1.21 18.42
N LYS A 605 -21.10 0.02 17.97
CA LYS A 605 -20.67 0.24 16.58
C LYS A 605 -19.19 0.51 16.31
N ILE A 606 -18.37 1.00 17.26
CA ILE A 606 -16.95 1.27 16.97
C ILE A 606 -16.05 0.12 17.43
N LYS A 607 -15.44 -0.58 16.47
CA LYS A 607 -14.59 -1.76 16.72
C LYS A 607 -13.12 -1.51 16.37
N THR A 608 -12.22 -2.21 17.03
CA THR A 608 -10.82 -2.34 16.60
C THR A 608 -10.68 -3.52 15.65
N VAL A 609 -10.18 -3.25 14.44
CA VAL A 609 -9.99 -4.26 13.40
C VAL A 609 -8.50 -4.38 13.09
N LEU A 610 -7.96 -5.59 13.21
CA LEU A 610 -6.57 -5.89 12.84
C LEU A 610 -6.51 -6.53 11.45
N LEU A 611 -5.99 -5.83 10.46
CA LEU A 611 -5.67 -6.36 9.14
C LEU A 611 -4.23 -6.84 9.07
N ILE A 612 -4.03 -8.15 8.90
CA ILE A 612 -2.71 -8.76 8.71
C ILE A 612 -2.53 -9.07 7.21
N VAL A 613 -1.54 -8.45 6.58
CA VAL A 613 -1.16 -8.74 5.19
C VAL A 613 0.18 -9.47 5.11
N GLU A 614 0.56 -9.98 3.94
CA GLU A 614 1.83 -10.71 3.80
C GLU A 614 3.05 -9.77 3.73
N SER A 615 2.95 -8.59 3.09
CA SER A 615 4.10 -7.71 2.85
C SER A 615 4.06 -6.37 3.61
N PRO A 616 5.22 -5.87 4.11
CA PRO A 616 5.29 -4.58 4.79
C PRO A 616 4.92 -3.39 3.90
N ASN A 617 5.20 -3.49 2.59
CA ASN A 617 4.85 -2.46 1.61
C ASN A 617 3.33 -2.32 1.51
N LYS A 618 2.62 -3.45 1.38
CA LYS A 618 1.16 -3.48 1.33
C LYS A 618 0.56 -2.90 2.61
N ALA A 619 1.09 -3.26 3.79
CA ALA A 619 0.64 -2.70 5.07
C ALA A 619 0.77 -1.16 5.12
N LYS A 620 1.91 -0.64 4.66
CA LYS A 620 2.17 0.81 4.60
C LYS A 620 1.29 1.50 3.56
N THR A 621 1.08 0.90 2.39
CA THR A 621 0.22 1.46 1.33
C THR A 621 -1.22 1.54 1.80
N ILE A 622 -1.78 0.45 2.34
CA ILE A 622 -3.18 0.39 2.82
C ILE A 622 -3.43 1.43 3.92
N SER A 623 -2.54 1.49 4.91
CA SER A 623 -2.70 2.43 6.02
C SER A 623 -2.63 3.90 5.61
N ASN A 624 -1.92 4.22 4.52
CA ASN A 624 -1.84 5.57 3.96
C ASN A 624 -3.08 5.99 3.14
N PHE A 625 -4.00 5.08 2.79
CA PHE A 625 -5.19 5.44 2.00
C PHE A 625 -6.20 6.29 2.76
N PHE A 626 -6.27 6.13 4.09
CA PHE A 626 -7.35 6.70 4.90
C PHE A 626 -6.89 7.93 5.67
N SER A 627 -5.70 7.88 6.25
CA SER A 627 -5.06 9.00 6.90
C SER A 627 -3.56 8.76 6.91
N ARG A 628 -2.79 9.72 7.45
CA ARG A 628 -1.41 9.43 7.80
C ARG A 628 -1.40 8.59 9.08
N PRO A 629 -1.03 7.30 9.03
CA PRO A 629 -1.20 6.41 10.16
C PRO A 629 -0.22 6.76 11.29
N SER A 630 -0.61 6.44 12.52
CA SER A 630 0.40 6.26 13.57
C SER A 630 1.12 4.95 13.32
N ILE A 631 2.39 4.89 13.70
CA ILE A 631 3.20 3.68 13.56
C ILE A 631 3.62 3.28 14.97
N ARG A 632 3.20 2.13 15.46
CA ARG A 632 3.77 1.52 16.67
C ARG A 632 4.83 0.51 16.29
N ASP A 633 5.91 0.50 17.07
CA ASP A 633 6.93 -0.55 17.06
C ASP A 633 6.57 -1.54 18.17
N PHE A 634 5.92 -2.63 17.77
CA PHE A 634 5.41 -3.67 18.65
C PHE A 634 6.33 -4.89 18.54
N ASP A 635 7.34 -4.95 19.41
CA ASP A 635 8.35 -6.02 19.48
C ASP A 635 9.01 -6.36 18.12
N GLY A 636 9.33 -5.34 17.33
CA GLY A 636 9.96 -5.48 16.01
C GLY A 636 8.99 -5.62 14.84
N LEU A 637 7.68 -5.75 15.10
CA LEU A 637 6.64 -5.59 14.08
C LEU A 637 6.15 -4.14 14.07
N ARG A 638 6.00 -3.59 12.86
CA ARG A 638 5.36 -2.29 12.69
C ARG A 638 3.86 -2.47 12.57
N VAL A 639 3.12 -1.76 13.41
CA VAL A 639 1.66 -1.71 13.37
C VAL A 639 1.26 -0.30 12.95
N TYR A 640 0.59 -0.20 11.82
CA TYR A 640 0.10 1.05 11.26
C TYR A 640 -1.36 1.24 11.65
N GLU A 641 -1.67 2.33 12.32
CA GLU A 641 -3.00 2.56 12.87
C GLU A 641 -3.65 3.75 12.18
N THR A 642 -4.88 3.56 11.70
CA THR A 642 -5.70 4.56 11.04
C THR A 642 -7.18 4.38 11.41
N VAL A 643 -8.02 5.35 11.07
CA VAL A 643 -9.44 5.36 11.38
C VAL A 643 -10.23 5.32 10.07
N ILE A 644 -11.20 4.43 9.99
CA ILE A 644 -12.00 4.17 8.78
C ILE A 644 -13.46 4.04 9.19
N GLY A 645 -14.28 5.04 8.88
CA GLY A 645 -15.71 5.01 9.24
C GLY A 645 -15.91 4.76 10.73
N ASP A 646 -16.49 3.60 11.05
CA ASP A 646 -16.76 3.07 12.39
C ASP A 646 -15.67 2.14 12.94
N LYS A 647 -14.48 2.06 12.31
CA LYS A 647 -13.41 1.13 12.69
C LYS A 647 -12.11 1.86 13.01
N ILE A 648 -11.39 1.39 14.02
CA ILE A 648 -9.96 1.67 14.17
C ILE A 648 -9.21 0.52 13.49
N LEU A 649 -8.63 0.80 12.32
CA LEU A 649 -7.87 -0.17 11.56
C LEU A 649 -6.42 -0.19 12.00
N MET A 650 -5.98 -1.33 12.52
CA MET A 650 -4.58 -1.67 12.73
C MET A 650 -4.12 -2.52 11.55
N VAL A 651 -3.05 -2.14 10.86
CA VAL A 651 -2.50 -2.88 9.72
C VAL A 651 -1.08 -3.31 10.04
N THR A 652 -0.79 -4.61 9.91
CA THR A 652 0.56 -5.14 10.07
C THR A 652 0.86 -6.18 9.00
N SER A 653 2.10 -6.70 9.00
CA SER A 653 2.52 -7.71 8.03
C SER A 653 3.13 -8.95 8.69
N SER A 654 2.80 -10.14 8.18
CA SER A 654 3.51 -11.38 8.54
C SER A 654 4.95 -11.42 7.99
N GLY A 655 5.22 -10.64 6.93
CA GLY A 655 6.50 -10.59 6.24
C GLY A 655 6.74 -11.82 5.35
N GLY A 656 5.69 -12.31 4.69
CA GLY A 656 5.68 -13.50 3.84
C GLY A 656 5.21 -14.76 4.58
N HIS A 657 5.63 -15.93 4.08
CA HIS A 657 5.42 -17.22 4.73
C HIS A 657 5.97 -17.24 6.15
N VAL A 658 5.25 -17.92 7.02
CA VAL A 658 5.59 -18.08 8.43
C VAL A 658 6.17 -19.48 8.69
N TYR A 659 5.62 -20.48 8.01
CA TYR A 659 6.03 -21.88 8.09
C TYR A 659 6.44 -22.41 6.73
N ASP A 660 7.24 -23.48 6.74
CA ASP A 660 7.50 -24.33 5.57
C ASP A 660 7.71 -25.77 6.03
N LEU A 661 7.62 -26.72 5.09
CA LEU A 661 7.89 -28.14 5.37
C LEU A 661 9.30 -28.30 5.93
N THR A 662 9.41 -28.97 7.08
CA THR A 662 10.69 -29.24 7.72
C THR A 662 11.63 -30.02 6.80
N THR A 663 12.93 -29.83 7.01
CA THR A 663 13.99 -30.65 6.38
C THR A 663 14.57 -31.67 7.35
N LYS A 664 13.98 -31.84 8.55
CA LYS A 664 14.35 -32.95 9.43
C LYS A 664 14.05 -34.27 8.77
N ASP A 665 14.81 -35.28 9.15
CA ASP A 665 14.61 -36.66 8.74
C ASP A 665 13.37 -37.25 9.46
N LEU A 666 12.20 -36.84 8.98
CA LEU A 666 10.89 -37.26 9.45
C LEU A 666 10.08 -37.75 8.25
N GLY A 667 9.74 -39.04 8.25
CA GLY A 667 9.06 -39.68 7.14
C GLY A 667 9.81 -39.48 5.82
N VAL A 668 9.10 -39.15 4.75
CA VAL A 668 9.70 -38.83 3.45
C VAL A 668 9.84 -37.32 3.30
N TYR A 669 11.05 -36.81 3.54
CA TYR A 669 11.44 -35.40 3.40
C TYR A 669 10.56 -34.42 4.20
N GLY A 670 10.19 -34.79 5.43
CA GLY A 670 9.36 -33.97 6.34
C GLY A 670 7.87 -34.30 6.29
N VAL A 671 7.48 -35.41 5.64
CA VAL A 671 6.08 -35.84 5.52
C VAL A 671 5.97 -37.29 5.96
N GLU A 672 5.26 -37.53 7.07
CA GLU A 672 4.99 -38.88 7.56
C GLU A 672 3.80 -39.48 6.80
N VAL A 673 3.91 -40.76 6.46
CA VAL A 673 2.84 -41.49 5.77
C VAL A 673 2.51 -42.73 6.60
N LYS A 674 1.29 -42.75 7.16
CA LYS A 674 0.79 -43.87 7.96
C LYS A 674 -0.18 -44.69 7.13
N SER A 675 -0.07 -46.02 7.19
CA SER A 675 -0.91 -46.96 6.45
C SER A 675 -1.65 -47.87 7.42
N ASN A 676 -2.76 -47.39 7.97
CA ASN A 676 -3.66 -48.19 8.82
C ASN A 676 -4.99 -48.39 8.05
N GLY A 677 -4.96 -49.11 6.93
CA GLY A 677 -6.10 -49.30 6.03
C GLY A 677 -6.28 -48.17 5.01
N ASP A 678 -6.22 -46.92 5.47
CA ASP A 678 -6.13 -45.71 4.65
C ASP A 678 -4.75 -45.04 4.76
N VAL A 679 -4.29 -44.41 3.67
CA VAL A 679 -3.02 -43.67 3.64
C VAL A 679 -3.25 -42.28 4.20
N ASN A 680 -2.81 -42.05 5.45
CA ASN A 680 -2.84 -40.72 6.06
C ASN A 680 -1.48 -40.03 5.88
N VAL A 681 -1.49 -38.86 5.26
CA VAL A 681 -0.29 -38.08 4.92
C VAL A 681 -0.21 -36.87 5.84
N ILE A 682 0.79 -36.86 6.72
CA ILE A 682 0.95 -35.88 7.80
C ILE A 682 2.22 -35.06 7.55
N PRO A 683 2.11 -33.86 6.94
CA PRO A 683 3.24 -32.98 6.77
C PRO A 683 3.63 -32.27 8.07
N PHE A 684 4.95 -32.17 8.31
CA PHE A 684 5.53 -31.44 9.43
C PHE A 684 6.05 -30.07 8.96
N TYR A 685 5.50 -29.01 9.53
CA TYR A 685 5.87 -27.64 9.24
C TYR A 685 6.66 -27.04 10.39
N ASN A 686 7.78 -26.39 10.10
CA ASN A 686 8.56 -25.64 11.07
C ASN A 686 8.60 -24.16 10.65
N THR A 687 8.86 -23.27 11.61
CA THR A 687 8.92 -21.83 11.33
C THR A 687 10.05 -21.53 10.37
N LEU A 688 9.86 -20.58 9.46
CA LEU A 688 10.92 -20.13 8.57
C LEU A 688 11.93 -19.27 9.33
N LYS A 689 13.21 -19.52 9.06
CA LYS A 689 14.34 -18.71 9.51
C LYS A 689 14.98 -18.04 8.31
N ARG A 690 15.43 -16.80 8.50
CA ARG A 690 16.15 -16.05 7.47
C ARG A 690 17.45 -15.47 8.02
N CYS A 691 18.54 -15.80 7.37
CA CYS A 691 19.86 -15.21 7.64
C CYS A 691 20.00 -13.84 6.96
N GLU A 692 20.90 -12.99 7.45
CA GLU A 692 21.17 -11.67 6.83
C GLU A 692 21.65 -11.74 5.38
N ASN A 693 22.38 -12.79 4.99
CA ASN A 693 22.78 -13.04 3.60
C ASN A 693 21.60 -13.40 2.68
N GLY A 694 20.38 -13.47 3.21
CA GLY A 694 19.15 -13.73 2.47
C GLY A 694 18.74 -15.19 2.41
N HIS A 695 19.58 -16.13 2.86
CA HIS A 695 19.24 -17.55 2.87
C HIS A 695 18.07 -17.86 3.83
N GLN A 696 17.17 -18.73 3.40
CA GLN A 696 16.01 -19.18 4.17
C GLN A 696 16.10 -20.68 4.44
N PHE A 697 15.73 -21.08 5.65
CA PHE A 697 15.80 -22.47 6.11
C PHE A 697 14.81 -22.72 7.24
N THR A 698 14.52 -23.99 7.53
CA THR A 698 13.64 -24.40 8.64
C THR A 698 14.42 -24.88 9.86
N GLU A 699 15.58 -25.51 9.67
CA GLU A 699 16.37 -26.11 10.75
C GLU A 699 17.67 -25.33 11.00
N TYR A 700 17.96 -25.07 12.27
CA TYR A 700 19.25 -24.51 12.67
C TYR A 700 20.37 -25.54 12.55
N ALA A 701 21.57 -25.07 12.24
CA ALA A 701 22.79 -25.83 12.56
C ALA A 701 23.06 -25.82 14.06
N GLU A 702 24.00 -26.65 14.51
CA GLU A 702 24.42 -26.72 15.91
C GLU A 702 24.71 -25.32 16.50
N GLY A 703 24.24 -25.11 17.73
CA GLY A 703 24.36 -23.83 18.42
C GLY A 703 23.44 -22.71 17.90
N GLY A 704 22.36 -23.04 17.18
CA GLY A 704 21.37 -22.05 16.74
C GLY A 704 21.85 -21.18 15.57
N LYS A 705 22.73 -21.72 14.72
CA LYS A 705 23.40 -20.99 13.65
C LYS A 705 22.76 -21.23 12.28
N CYS A 706 23.02 -20.32 11.35
CA CYS A 706 22.67 -20.49 9.93
C CYS A 706 23.40 -21.70 9.34
N PRO A 707 22.73 -22.63 8.65
CA PRO A 707 23.36 -23.85 8.12
C PRO A 707 24.34 -23.61 6.96
N ILE A 708 24.35 -22.41 6.37
CA ILE A 708 25.25 -22.08 5.26
C ILE A 708 26.45 -21.27 5.72
N CYS A 709 26.23 -20.18 6.45
CA CYS A 709 27.31 -19.25 6.82
C CYS A 709 27.70 -19.32 8.30
N MET A 710 27.06 -20.21 9.08
CA MET A 710 27.30 -20.39 10.52
C MET A 710 27.10 -19.13 11.38
N SER A 711 26.48 -18.09 10.84
CA SER A 711 26.14 -16.87 11.57
C SER A 711 25.02 -17.12 12.58
N THR A 712 25.10 -16.47 13.74
CA THR A 712 24.03 -16.44 14.76
C THR A 712 22.99 -15.35 14.47
N ASN A 713 23.23 -14.45 13.51
CA ASN A 713 22.31 -13.38 13.16
C ASN A 713 21.21 -13.88 12.22
N VAL A 714 20.23 -14.57 12.82
CA VAL A 714 19.12 -15.24 12.14
C VAL A 714 17.80 -14.73 12.69
N ARG A 715 16.86 -14.39 11.81
CA ARG A 715 15.50 -14.02 12.18
C ARG A 715 14.58 -15.22 12.06
N ASP A 716 14.00 -15.64 13.18
CA ASP A 716 13.01 -16.71 13.24
C ASP A 716 11.58 -16.15 13.22
N LYS A 717 10.75 -16.65 12.31
CA LYS A 717 9.32 -16.31 12.23
C LYS A 717 8.52 -16.73 13.46
N ARG A 718 9.03 -17.60 14.32
CA ARG A 718 8.44 -17.89 15.64
C ARG A 718 8.24 -16.62 16.47
N SER A 719 9.22 -15.72 16.45
CA SER A 719 9.11 -14.43 17.13
C SER A 719 7.94 -13.62 16.58
N ALA A 720 7.80 -13.52 15.25
CA ALA A 720 6.70 -12.84 14.59
C ALA A 720 5.33 -13.44 14.96
N ILE A 721 5.19 -14.77 15.01
CA ILE A 721 3.94 -15.44 15.45
C ILE A 721 3.59 -15.05 16.87
N ASN A 722 4.54 -15.13 17.81
CA ASN A 722 4.30 -14.79 19.21
C ASN A 722 3.97 -13.31 19.41
N VAL A 723 4.51 -12.43 18.57
CA VAL A 723 4.13 -11.02 18.54
C VAL A 723 2.70 -10.87 18.01
N LEU A 724 2.34 -11.52 16.91
CA LEU A 724 0.97 -11.48 16.36
C LEU A 724 -0.08 -12.05 17.35
N ARG A 725 0.23 -13.15 18.06
CA ARG A 725 -0.62 -13.73 19.12
C ARG A 725 -0.96 -12.74 20.22
N ARG A 726 -0.02 -11.86 20.59
CA ARG A 726 -0.28 -10.79 21.56
C ARG A 726 -1.04 -9.62 20.94
N LEU A 727 -0.76 -9.30 19.68
CA LEU A 727 -1.43 -8.19 18.98
C LEU A 727 -2.92 -8.47 18.73
N VAL A 728 -3.32 -9.71 18.42
CA VAL A 728 -4.74 -10.04 18.19
C VAL A 728 -5.63 -9.84 19.42
N LEU A 729 -5.05 -9.78 20.63
CA LEU A 729 -5.79 -9.48 21.85
C LEU A 729 -6.26 -8.01 21.91
N GLU A 730 -5.61 -7.12 21.16
CA GLU A 730 -5.98 -5.70 21.08
C GLU A 730 -7.14 -5.43 20.09
N ALA A 731 -7.56 -6.46 19.34
CA ALA A 731 -8.52 -6.36 18.25
C ALA A 731 -9.83 -7.05 18.61
N ASP A 732 -10.96 -6.39 18.33
CA ASP A 732 -12.27 -7.02 18.39
C ASP A 732 -12.45 -8.01 17.23
N GLU A 733 -11.85 -7.71 16.07
CA GLU A 733 -11.91 -8.51 14.86
C GLU A 733 -10.55 -8.56 14.16
N VAL A 734 -10.17 -9.73 13.66
CA VAL A 734 -8.92 -9.94 12.92
C VAL A 734 -9.25 -10.34 11.49
N LEU A 735 -8.67 -9.63 10.53
CA LEU A 735 -8.82 -9.88 9.11
C LEU A 735 -7.46 -10.25 8.52
N ILE A 736 -7.42 -11.37 7.80
CA ILE A 736 -6.21 -11.80 7.09
C ILE A 736 -6.36 -11.45 5.61
N GLY A 737 -5.56 -10.47 5.18
CA GLY A 737 -5.58 -9.85 3.85
C GLY A 737 -4.40 -10.26 2.97
N THR A 738 -4.10 -11.55 2.89
CA THR A 738 -3.04 -12.09 2.01
C THR A 738 -3.47 -12.05 0.54
N ASP A 739 -2.51 -12.26 -0.38
CA ASP A 739 -2.79 -12.34 -1.81
C ASP A 739 -3.92 -13.34 -2.13
N PRO A 740 -4.77 -13.06 -3.14
CA PRO A 740 -5.95 -13.87 -3.47
C PRO A 740 -5.59 -15.15 -4.26
N ASP A 741 -4.49 -15.82 -3.94
CA ASP A 741 -4.06 -17.08 -4.59
C ASP A 741 -3.92 -18.22 -3.56
N VAL A 742 -3.73 -19.46 -4.04
CA VAL A 742 -3.56 -20.64 -3.17
C VAL A 742 -2.39 -20.50 -2.18
N GLU A 743 -1.34 -19.75 -2.56
CA GLU A 743 -0.19 -19.47 -1.71
C GLU A 743 -0.58 -18.53 -0.56
N GLY A 744 -1.30 -17.45 -0.87
CA GLY A 744 -1.85 -16.51 0.10
C GLY A 744 -2.87 -17.17 1.02
N GLU A 745 -3.69 -18.09 0.52
CA GLU A 745 -4.64 -18.84 1.36
C GLU A 745 -3.93 -19.77 2.34
N LYS A 746 -2.82 -20.42 1.95
CA LYS A 746 -1.98 -21.19 2.88
C LYS A 746 -1.40 -20.32 4.00
N ILE A 747 -0.85 -19.16 3.66
CA ILE A 747 -0.34 -18.20 4.66
C ILE A 747 -1.48 -17.80 5.60
N ALA A 748 -2.67 -17.58 5.05
CA ALA A 748 -3.84 -17.20 5.82
C ALA A 748 -4.25 -18.29 6.82
N TRP A 749 -4.25 -19.56 6.41
CA TRP A 749 -4.49 -20.71 7.28
C TRP A 749 -3.43 -20.86 8.38
N ASP A 750 -2.14 -20.68 8.04
CA ASP A 750 -1.05 -20.76 9.03
C ASP A 750 -1.22 -19.72 10.14
N LEU A 751 -1.57 -18.50 9.75
CA LEU A 751 -1.86 -17.43 10.68
C LEU A 751 -3.14 -17.71 11.47
N TYR A 752 -4.24 -18.06 10.80
CA TYR A 752 -5.52 -18.39 11.43
C TYR A 752 -5.36 -19.42 12.55
N LEU A 753 -4.76 -20.57 12.25
CA LEU A 753 -4.59 -21.66 13.20
C LEU A 753 -3.73 -21.23 14.40
N ASN A 754 -2.67 -20.48 14.18
CA ASN A 754 -1.77 -20.05 15.26
C ASN A 754 -2.30 -18.90 16.12
N LEU A 755 -3.28 -18.15 15.61
CA LEU A 755 -3.88 -16.99 16.28
C LEU A 755 -5.23 -17.33 16.95
N LYS A 756 -5.94 -18.35 16.45
CA LYS A 756 -7.26 -18.78 16.97
C LYS A 756 -7.31 -19.00 18.49
N PRO A 757 -6.30 -19.61 19.16
CA PRO A 757 -6.32 -19.75 20.62
C PRO A 757 -6.33 -18.41 21.39
N PHE A 758 -5.94 -17.31 20.75
CA PHE A 758 -5.88 -15.98 21.37
C PHE A 758 -7.09 -15.11 21.00
N ASN A 759 -7.60 -15.24 19.78
CA ASN A 759 -8.81 -14.56 19.32
C ASN A 759 -9.54 -15.45 18.31
N SER A 760 -10.80 -15.77 18.56
CA SER A 760 -11.62 -16.63 17.69
C SER A 760 -12.31 -15.87 16.55
N ASN A 761 -12.38 -14.54 16.62
CA ASN A 761 -13.03 -13.68 15.63
C ASN A 761 -12.07 -13.31 14.49
N ILE A 762 -11.69 -14.32 13.69
CA ILE A 762 -10.74 -14.19 12.57
C ILE A 762 -11.42 -14.53 11.24
N PHE A 763 -11.33 -13.64 10.27
CA PHE A 763 -11.84 -13.86 8.90
C PHE A 763 -10.79 -13.57 7.83
N ARG A 764 -11.13 -13.92 6.58
CA ARG A 764 -10.32 -13.67 5.40
C ARG A 764 -10.86 -12.44 4.66
N ALA A 765 -10.00 -11.45 4.44
CA ALA A 765 -10.30 -10.27 3.63
C ALA A 765 -9.66 -10.41 2.25
N GLU A 766 -10.48 -10.59 1.20
CA GLU A 766 -9.99 -10.78 -0.16
C GLU A 766 -10.11 -9.50 -0.98
N PHE A 767 -9.05 -9.14 -1.71
CA PHE A 767 -9.04 -8.00 -2.63
C PHE A 767 -8.06 -8.25 -3.78
N HIS A 768 -8.45 -7.87 -4.99
CA HIS A 768 -7.64 -8.05 -6.21
C HIS A 768 -6.87 -6.80 -6.64
N GLU A 769 -7.04 -5.69 -5.92
CA GLU A 769 -6.31 -4.45 -6.09
C GLU A 769 -6.09 -3.80 -4.72
N VAL A 770 -4.91 -3.22 -4.50
CA VAL A 770 -4.62 -2.48 -3.28
C VAL A 770 -5.15 -1.06 -3.47
N THR A 771 -6.46 -0.86 -3.40
CA THR A 771 -7.11 0.47 -3.51
C THR A 771 -7.97 0.72 -2.29
N ARG A 772 -8.20 2.00 -1.96
CA ARG A 772 -9.02 2.36 -0.81
C ARG A 772 -10.40 1.69 -0.84
N ARG A 773 -11.05 1.73 -2.01
CA ARG A 773 -12.35 1.10 -2.24
C ARG A 773 -12.30 -0.42 -2.03
N ALA A 774 -11.38 -1.12 -2.70
CA ALA A 774 -11.29 -2.59 -2.59
C ALA A 774 -10.96 -3.04 -1.16
N ILE A 775 -10.10 -2.30 -0.45
CA ILE A 775 -9.85 -2.58 0.97
C ILE A 775 -11.10 -2.33 1.81
N THR A 776 -11.81 -1.23 1.59
CA THR A 776 -13.03 -0.92 2.36
C THR A 776 -14.12 -1.98 2.14
N GLU A 777 -14.27 -2.46 0.91
CA GLU A 777 -15.17 -3.57 0.58
C GLU A 777 -14.74 -4.87 1.27
N ALA A 778 -13.45 -5.22 1.21
CA ALA A 778 -12.90 -6.41 1.88
C ALA A 778 -12.99 -6.36 3.42
N LEU A 779 -12.93 -5.16 4.02
CA LEU A 779 -13.13 -4.96 5.46
C LEU A 779 -14.59 -5.08 5.88
N ASN A 780 -15.54 -4.75 4.99
CA ASN A 780 -16.97 -4.78 5.31
C ASN A 780 -17.66 -6.08 4.88
N SER A 781 -17.06 -6.83 3.95
CA SER A 781 -17.57 -8.11 3.44
C SER A 781 -16.49 -9.21 3.51
N PRO A 782 -15.98 -9.54 4.70
CA PRO A 782 -15.01 -10.62 4.83
C PRO A 782 -15.65 -11.99 4.57
N ARG A 783 -14.86 -12.96 4.12
CA ARG A 783 -15.28 -14.35 3.89
C ARG A 783 -14.63 -15.33 4.88
N THR A 784 -15.10 -16.57 4.87
CA THR A 784 -14.43 -17.69 5.53
C THR A 784 -13.22 -18.16 4.71
N PHE A 785 -12.30 -18.88 5.37
CA PHE A 785 -11.14 -19.47 4.72
C PHE A 785 -11.55 -20.65 3.83
N SER A 786 -10.91 -20.79 2.67
CA SER A 786 -11.14 -21.89 1.73
C SER A 786 -10.28 -23.08 2.11
N ILE A 787 -10.92 -24.18 2.49
CA ILE A 787 -10.22 -25.43 2.82
C ILE A 787 -9.66 -26.13 1.57
N ASN A 788 -10.33 -25.98 0.42
CA ASN A 788 -9.93 -26.63 -0.82
C ASN A 788 -8.67 -25.99 -1.41
N MET A 789 -8.53 -24.67 -1.34
CA MET A 789 -7.29 -23.97 -1.70
C MET A 789 -6.12 -24.39 -0.79
N LEU A 790 -6.36 -24.58 0.52
CA LEU A 790 -5.36 -25.14 1.43
C LEU A 790 -4.92 -26.54 0.98
N ARG A 791 -5.88 -27.44 0.74
CA ARG A 791 -5.62 -28.81 0.29
C ARG A 791 -4.80 -28.82 -1.01
N SER A 792 -5.20 -28.03 -2.01
CA SER A 792 -4.46 -27.90 -3.27
C SER A 792 -3.02 -27.41 -3.05
N GLN A 793 -2.83 -26.40 -2.19
CA GLN A 793 -1.49 -25.90 -1.85
C GLN A 793 -0.63 -26.96 -1.15
N LEU A 794 -1.21 -27.74 -0.23
CA LEU A 794 -0.51 -28.83 0.45
C LEU A 794 -0.03 -29.89 -0.54
N VAL A 795 -0.91 -30.36 -1.45
CA VAL A 795 -0.54 -31.35 -2.48
C VAL A 795 0.59 -30.83 -3.34
N ARG A 796 0.48 -29.58 -3.82
CA ARG A 796 1.53 -28.93 -4.60
C ARG A 796 2.85 -28.87 -3.86
N ARG A 797 2.85 -28.47 -2.58
CA ARG A 797 4.07 -28.31 -1.80
C ARG A 797 4.72 -29.66 -1.47
N ILE A 798 3.92 -30.67 -1.15
CA ILE A 798 4.39 -32.04 -0.86
C ILE A 798 4.96 -32.68 -2.12
N GLU A 799 4.30 -32.53 -3.26
CA GLU A 799 4.81 -33.07 -4.53
C GLU A 799 6.15 -32.44 -4.92
N ASP A 800 6.21 -31.09 -4.95
CA ASP A 800 7.45 -30.37 -5.25
C ASP A 800 8.59 -30.81 -4.31
N ARG A 801 8.26 -31.13 -3.05
CA ARG A 801 9.22 -31.64 -2.07
C ARG A 801 9.66 -33.07 -2.41
N TRP A 802 8.73 -33.99 -2.58
CA TRP A 802 9.02 -35.42 -2.81
C TRP A 802 9.76 -35.65 -4.11
N ILE A 803 9.17 -35.25 -5.24
CA ILE A 803 9.76 -35.47 -6.57
C ILE A 803 11.02 -34.62 -6.72
N GLY A 804 10.94 -33.34 -6.33
CA GLY A 804 12.06 -32.42 -6.46
C GLY A 804 13.29 -32.86 -5.67
N PHE A 805 13.15 -33.24 -4.39
CA PHE A 805 14.30 -33.67 -3.59
C PHE A 805 14.85 -35.01 -4.06
N LYS A 806 13.98 -35.99 -4.34
CA LYS A 806 14.42 -37.32 -4.73
C LYS A 806 15.22 -37.29 -6.04
N LEU A 807 14.69 -36.62 -7.06
CA LEU A 807 15.40 -36.45 -8.33
C LEU A 807 16.64 -35.56 -8.19
N SER A 808 16.61 -34.54 -7.33
CA SER A 808 17.80 -33.71 -7.06
C SER A 808 18.92 -34.52 -6.42
N ASN A 809 18.63 -35.46 -5.51
CA ASN A 809 19.65 -36.31 -4.92
C ASN A 809 20.26 -37.26 -5.96
N LYS A 810 19.44 -37.85 -6.84
CA LYS A 810 19.94 -38.60 -8.00
C LYS A 810 20.87 -37.77 -8.88
N LEU A 811 20.59 -36.48 -9.05
CA LEU A 811 21.51 -35.59 -9.77
C LEU A 811 22.82 -35.32 -9.01
N LYS A 812 22.74 -35.06 -7.71
CA LYS A 812 23.89 -34.67 -6.87
C LYS A 812 24.87 -35.80 -6.63
N GLU A 813 24.37 -37.03 -6.52
CA GLU A 813 25.14 -38.21 -6.12
C GLU A 813 25.51 -39.06 -7.33
N GLU A 814 24.53 -39.48 -8.13
CA GLU A 814 24.76 -40.42 -9.24
C GLU A 814 25.21 -39.71 -10.52
N PHE A 815 24.40 -38.77 -11.02
CA PHE A 815 24.72 -38.05 -12.26
C PHE A 815 26.02 -37.25 -12.11
N TRP A 816 26.23 -36.56 -11.00
CA TRP A 816 27.42 -35.75 -10.79
C TRP A 816 28.69 -36.59 -10.85
N LYS A 817 28.70 -37.74 -10.17
CA LYS A 817 29.82 -38.68 -10.20
C LYS A 817 30.10 -39.13 -11.63
N GLU A 818 29.06 -39.54 -12.37
CA GLU A 818 29.18 -39.94 -13.77
C GLU A 818 29.72 -38.82 -14.66
N TYR A 819 29.15 -37.62 -14.59
CA TYR A 819 29.52 -36.46 -15.40
C TYR A 819 30.93 -35.95 -15.06
N CYS A 820 31.27 -35.85 -13.78
CA CYS A 820 32.57 -35.37 -13.32
C CYS A 820 33.71 -36.31 -13.74
N THR A 821 33.50 -37.63 -13.61
CA THR A 821 34.52 -38.61 -14.00
C THR A 821 34.60 -38.77 -15.52
N LYS A 822 33.47 -38.97 -16.21
CA LYS A 822 33.47 -39.32 -17.65
C LYS A 822 33.59 -38.10 -18.57
N THR A 823 32.95 -36.98 -18.21
CA THR A 823 32.87 -35.79 -19.09
C THR A 823 33.91 -34.73 -18.74
N LEU A 824 34.18 -34.50 -17.44
CA LEU A 824 35.18 -33.51 -17.01
C LEU A 824 36.59 -34.11 -16.84
N GLY A 825 36.71 -35.44 -16.71
CA GLY A 825 38.00 -36.11 -16.52
C GLY A 825 38.64 -35.83 -15.15
N ASN A 826 37.85 -35.40 -14.16
CA ASN A 826 38.35 -35.08 -12.83
C ASN A 826 38.47 -36.35 -11.98
N LYS A 827 39.46 -36.39 -11.08
CA LYS A 827 39.68 -37.53 -10.16
C LYS A 827 38.97 -37.38 -8.82
N ASP A 828 38.63 -36.16 -8.41
CA ASP A 828 37.91 -35.87 -7.18
C ASP A 828 36.42 -35.58 -7.48
N CYS A 829 35.63 -36.65 -7.58
CA CYS A 829 34.22 -36.61 -7.98
C CYS A 829 33.28 -37.31 -6.99
N ASP A 830 33.80 -37.78 -5.85
CA ASP A 830 33.00 -38.47 -4.83
C ASP A 830 32.22 -37.52 -3.92
N THR A 831 32.54 -36.22 -3.97
CA THR A 831 31.78 -35.18 -3.23
C THR A 831 30.51 -34.80 -3.98
N GLU A 832 29.35 -34.87 -3.29
CA GLU A 832 28.06 -34.48 -3.86
C GLU A 832 28.05 -33.02 -4.37
N ASN A 833 27.47 -32.80 -5.57
CA ASN A 833 27.32 -31.45 -6.09
C ASN A 833 25.98 -30.83 -5.71
N ARG A 834 25.93 -30.22 -4.53
CA ARG A 834 24.75 -29.54 -3.97
C ARG A 834 24.17 -28.42 -4.83
N ASN A 835 24.86 -27.97 -5.88
CA ASN A 835 24.36 -26.96 -6.80
C ASN A 835 23.45 -27.55 -7.90
N LEU A 836 23.22 -28.86 -7.95
CA LEU A 836 22.28 -29.47 -8.89
C LEU A 836 20.87 -29.59 -8.29
N SER A 837 19.85 -29.42 -9.13
CA SER A 837 18.45 -29.62 -8.74
C SER A 837 17.61 -30.05 -9.93
N ALA A 838 16.68 -30.97 -9.69
CA ALA A 838 15.67 -31.39 -10.64
C ALA A 838 14.29 -30.95 -10.17
N GLY A 839 13.39 -30.70 -11.12
CA GLY A 839 11.99 -30.45 -10.85
C GLY A 839 11.15 -30.78 -12.06
N ARG A 840 9.95 -31.31 -11.81
CA ARG A 840 9.03 -31.78 -12.86
C ARG A 840 8.75 -30.74 -13.94
N VAL A 841 8.58 -29.47 -13.54
CA VAL A 841 8.34 -28.37 -14.51
C VAL A 841 9.65 -27.85 -15.13
N GLN A 842 10.77 -27.94 -14.41
CA GLN A 842 12.07 -27.41 -14.86
C GLN A 842 12.65 -28.26 -16.00
N THR A 843 12.51 -29.58 -15.91
CA THR A 843 13.11 -30.52 -16.86
C THR A 843 12.53 -30.42 -18.28
N PRO A 844 11.18 -30.40 -18.52
CA PRO A 844 10.61 -30.14 -19.84
C PRO A 844 11.05 -28.81 -20.44
N VAL A 845 11.09 -27.75 -19.61
CA VAL A 845 11.47 -26.41 -20.05
C VAL A 845 12.94 -26.37 -20.49
N LEU A 846 13.82 -27.07 -19.78
CA LEU A 846 15.21 -27.28 -20.20
C LEU A 846 15.29 -28.03 -21.53
N GLY A 847 14.50 -29.10 -21.69
CA GLY A 847 14.39 -29.86 -22.93
C GLY A 847 13.97 -29.01 -24.13
N TRP A 848 13.02 -28.10 -23.95
CA TRP A 848 12.61 -27.17 -25.02
C TRP A 848 13.75 -26.23 -25.44
N VAL A 849 14.52 -25.70 -24.49
CA VAL A 849 15.68 -24.85 -24.80
C VAL A 849 16.76 -25.63 -25.55
N ILE A 850 17.00 -26.89 -25.18
CA ILE A 850 17.96 -27.78 -25.85
C ILE A 850 17.51 -28.08 -27.28
N SER A 851 16.29 -28.58 -27.46
CA SER A 851 15.73 -28.91 -28.76
C SER A 851 15.73 -27.69 -29.70
N ARG A 852 15.35 -26.51 -29.20
CA ARG A 852 15.41 -25.28 -29.99
C ARG A 852 16.84 -24.87 -30.37
N TYR A 853 17.81 -25.11 -29.48
CA TYR A 853 19.20 -24.83 -29.77
C TYR A 853 19.78 -25.77 -30.85
N GLU A 854 19.42 -27.04 -30.82
CA GLU A 854 19.80 -28.03 -31.85
C GLU A 854 19.20 -27.66 -33.22
N GLU A 855 17.91 -27.32 -33.26
CA GLU A 855 17.25 -26.78 -34.45
C GLU A 855 17.97 -25.53 -34.98
N TYR A 856 18.30 -24.60 -34.07
CA TYR A 856 19.05 -23.39 -34.42
C TYR A 856 20.41 -23.71 -35.03
N LEU A 857 21.15 -24.69 -34.50
CA LEU A 857 22.46 -25.07 -35.04
C LEU A 857 22.34 -25.76 -36.40
N ARG A 858 21.33 -26.63 -36.58
CA ARG A 858 21.12 -27.39 -37.82
C ARG A 858 20.88 -26.49 -39.04
N THR A 859 20.13 -25.41 -38.87
CA THR A 859 19.81 -24.47 -39.96
C THR A 859 20.69 -23.22 -39.97
N LYS A 860 21.77 -23.21 -39.17
CA LYS A 860 22.66 -22.05 -39.04
C LYS A 860 23.44 -21.83 -40.33
N ARG A 861 23.25 -20.65 -40.94
CA ARG A 861 23.95 -20.24 -42.17
C ARG A 861 24.44 -18.80 -42.09
N THR A 862 25.44 -18.50 -42.91
CA THR A 862 25.96 -17.13 -43.04
C THR A 862 25.03 -16.31 -43.92
N MET A 863 24.61 -15.16 -43.41
CA MET A 863 23.83 -14.16 -44.14
C MET A 863 24.66 -12.90 -44.35
N TYR A 864 24.59 -12.35 -45.56
CA TYR A 864 25.11 -11.03 -45.91
C TYR A 864 23.99 -9.98 -45.79
N VAL A 865 24.35 -8.79 -45.32
CA VAL A 865 23.46 -7.63 -45.29
C VAL A 865 23.78 -6.74 -46.48
N ALA A 866 22.87 -6.74 -47.46
CA ALA A 866 22.87 -5.77 -48.55
C ALA A 866 22.14 -4.51 -48.09
N LYS A 867 22.85 -3.38 -48.01
CA LYS A 867 22.25 -2.10 -47.67
C LYS A 867 21.91 -1.35 -48.96
N ALA A 868 20.63 -1.05 -49.15
CA ALA A 868 20.06 -0.33 -50.30
C ALA A 868 19.30 0.89 -49.78
N GLY A 869 19.95 2.05 -49.70
CA GLY A 869 19.39 3.22 -48.99
C GLY A 869 19.10 2.91 -47.51
N ASN A 870 17.83 3.02 -47.11
CA ASN A 870 17.33 2.69 -45.77
C ASN A 870 16.95 1.20 -45.60
N LEU A 871 16.99 0.40 -46.66
CA LEU A 871 16.66 -1.02 -46.63
C LEU A 871 17.85 -1.90 -46.30
N ASN A 872 17.59 -2.95 -45.54
CA ASN A 872 18.53 -4.04 -45.29
C ASN A 872 17.94 -5.34 -45.84
N ILE A 873 18.53 -5.86 -46.91
CA ILE A 873 18.11 -7.12 -47.54
C ILE A 873 19.10 -8.21 -47.16
N LEU A 874 18.55 -9.36 -46.79
CA LEU A 874 19.33 -10.50 -46.31
C LEU A 874 19.56 -11.49 -47.44
N ILE A 875 20.84 -11.78 -47.69
CA ILE A 875 21.29 -12.64 -48.79
C ILE A 875 22.08 -13.81 -48.21
N PRO A 876 21.67 -15.08 -48.44
CA PRO A 876 22.47 -16.23 -48.04
C PRO A 876 23.86 -16.19 -48.67
N LYS A 877 24.87 -16.70 -47.96
CA LYS A 877 26.22 -16.83 -48.54
C LYS A 877 26.17 -17.72 -49.77
N GLN A 878 26.61 -17.16 -50.90
CA GLN A 878 26.66 -17.80 -52.20
C GLN A 878 27.90 -17.36 -52.98
N GLN A 879 28.21 -18.07 -54.07
CA GLN A 879 29.37 -17.80 -54.89
C GLN A 879 29.32 -16.37 -55.46
N GLY A 880 30.49 -15.71 -55.56
CA GLY A 880 30.59 -14.36 -56.11
C GLY A 880 30.19 -13.21 -55.16
N ILE A 881 29.68 -13.47 -53.95
CA ILE A 881 29.29 -12.44 -52.98
C ILE A 881 30.25 -12.38 -51.78
N ARG A 882 30.81 -11.20 -51.51
CA ARG A 882 31.67 -10.89 -50.36
C ARG A 882 31.37 -9.50 -49.80
N LYS A 883 31.94 -9.16 -48.64
CA LYS A 883 31.88 -7.79 -48.08
C LYS A 883 32.37 -6.77 -49.12
N ASN A 884 31.68 -5.64 -49.22
CA ASN A 884 31.87 -4.57 -50.22
C ASN A 884 31.50 -4.94 -51.66
N SER A 885 30.86 -6.09 -51.91
CA SER A 885 30.29 -6.37 -53.24
C SER A 885 29.17 -5.38 -53.54
N LYS A 886 29.20 -4.79 -54.73
CA LYS A 886 28.11 -3.99 -55.28
C LYS A 886 27.13 -4.93 -55.98
N ILE A 887 25.85 -4.77 -55.67
CA ILE A 887 24.74 -5.52 -56.28
C ILE A 887 23.62 -4.53 -56.60
N LYS A 888 22.66 -4.96 -57.42
CA LYS A 888 21.43 -4.20 -57.67
C LYS A 888 20.24 -4.96 -57.10
N ILE A 889 19.40 -4.26 -56.36
CA ILE A 889 18.10 -4.76 -55.91
C ILE A 889 17.06 -4.28 -56.93
N VAL A 890 16.27 -5.20 -57.46
CA VAL A 890 15.20 -4.92 -58.40
C VAL A 890 13.87 -5.07 -57.67
N ILE A 891 13.13 -3.97 -57.53
CA ILE A 891 11.75 -4.00 -57.02
C ILE A 891 10.84 -4.27 -58.22
N GLN A 892 10.20 -5.42 -58.25
CA GLN A 892 9.36 -5.87 -59.36
C GLN A 892 7.95 -5.30 -59.27
N SER A 893 7.35 -5.37 -58.08
CA SER A 893 6.03 -4.82 -57.81
C SER A 893 5.96 -4.29 -56.37
N ALA A 894 4.99 -3.40 -56.14
CA ALA A 894 4.73 -2.80 -54.84
C ALA A 894 3.21 -2.70 -54.65
N GLU A 895 2.70 -3.30 -53.58
CA GLU A 895 1.29 -3.29 -53.22
C GLU A 895 1.09 -2.61 -51.86
N ARG A 896 0.08 -1.75 -51.75
CA ARG A 896 -0.37 -1.23 -50.45
C ARG A 896 -1.52 -2.07 -49.94
N LYS A 897 -1.36 -2.63 -48.74
CA LYS A 897 -2.37 -3.42 -48.06
C LYS A 897 -2.80 -2.74 -46.77
N GLN A 898 -4.10 -2.70 -46.52
CA GLN A 898 -4.65 -2.35 -45.21
C GLN A 898 -5.16 -3.62 -44.53
N ASP A 899 -4.59 -3.94 -43.37
CA ASP A 899 -5.07 -4.99 -42.49
C ASP A 899 -5.76 -4.36 -41.28
N THR A 900 -6.89 -4.92 -40.85
CA THR A 900 -7.50 -4.55 -39.57
C THR A 900 -6.96 -5.44 -38.47
N LEU A 901 -6.35 -4.83 -37.45
CA LEU A 901 -5.86 -5.52 -36.27
C LEU A 901 -6.81 -5.26 -35.10
N GLY A 902 -7.51 -6.32 -34.67
CA GLY A 902 -8.36 -6.27 -33.49
C GLY A 902 -7.59 -5.82 -32.25
N PRO A 903 -8.26 -5.15 -31.29
CA PRO A 903 -7.61 -4.80 -30.03
C PRO A 903 -7.18 -6.08 -29.32
N PHE A 904 -6.02 -6.04 -28.69
CA PHE A 904 -5.60 -7.15 -27.86
C PHE A 904 -6.24 -7.04 -26.47
N PRO A 905 -6.47 -8.17 -25.78
CA PRO A 905 -6.89 -8.13 -24.39
C PRO A 905 -5.83 -7.45 -23.51
N ALA A 906 -6.27 -6.94 -22.37
CA ALA A 906 -5.36 -6.50 -21.30
C ALA A 906 -4.44 -7.66 -20.86
N TYR A 907 -3.33 -7.32 -20.23
CA TYR A 907 -2.28 -8.30 -19.97
C TYR A 907 -2.72 -9.40 -19.01
N THR A 908 -2.38 -10.64 -19.37
CA THR A 908 -2.17 -11.75 -18.43
C THR A 908 -0.69 -11.75 -18.00
N THR A 909 -0.32 -12.56 -17.00
CA THR A 909 1.07 -12.65 -16.55
C THR A 909 2.02 -13.04 -17.68
N ASP A 910 1.65 -14.02 -18.52
CA ASP A 910 2.51 -14.51 -19.60
C ASP A 910 2.71 -13.46 -20.70
N THR A 911 1.65 -12.77 -21.12
CA THR A 911 1.73 -11.72 -22.15
C THR A 911 2.49 -10.49 -21.64
N TYR A 912 2.32 -10.12 -20.37
CA TYR A 912 3.12 -9.06 -19.72
C TYR A 912 4.62 -9.40 -19.70
N LEU A 913 4.98 -10.62 -19.30
CA LEU A 913 6.37 -11.06 -19.25
C LEU A 913 6.99 -11.17 -20.65
N SER A 914 6.20 -11.60 -21.64
CA SER A 914 6.61 -11.66 -23.04
C SER A 914 6.95 -10.27 -23.58
N ASP A 915 6.05 -9.31 -23.43
CA ASP A 915 6.26 -7.93 -23.91
C ASP A 915 7.37 -7.20 -23.14
N ALA A 916 7.49 -7.40 -21.82
CA ALA A 916 8.57 -6.83 -21.02
C ALA A 916 9.95 -7.30 -21.51
N SER A 917 10.07 -8.57 -21.86
CA SER A 917 11.29 -9.15 -22.43
C SER A 917 11.51 -8.66 -23.87
N GLY A 918 10.47 -8.68 -24.69
CA GLY A 918 10.52 -8.37 -26.13
C GLY A 918 10.78 -6.91 -26.46
N PHE A 919 10.17 -5.97 -25.73
CA PHE A 919 10.32 -4.54 -25.96
C PHE A 919 11.48 -3.93 -25.17
N PHE A 920 11.71 -4.39 -23.94
CA PHE A 920 12.60 -3.70 -23.00
C PHE A 920 13.80 -4.52 -22.55
N PHE A 921 13.94 -5.77 -22.99
CA PHE A 921 15.01 -6.69 -22.58
C PHE A 921 15.06 -6.90 -21.06
N ILE A 922 13.91 -6.77 -20.39
CA ILE A 922 13.79 -6.97 -18.95
C ILE A 922 13.60 -8.47 -18.69
N SER A 923 14.37 -9.03 -17.76
CA SER A 923 14.23 -10.44 -17.39
C SER A 923 12.86 -10.73 -16.77
N ALA A 924 12.36 -11.96 -16.91
CA ALA A 924 11.05 -12.33 -16.36
C ALA A 924 10.99 -12.12 -14.83
N GLN A 925 12.09 -12.38 -14.13
CA GLN A 925 12.19 -12.18 -12.68
C GLN A 925 12.15 -10.70 -12.29
N GLU A 926 12.83 -9.82 -13.03
CA GLU A 926 12.77 -8.37 -12.77
C GLU A 926 11.38 -7.81 -13.10
N ALA A 927 10.77 -8.23 -14.21
CA ALA A 927 9.43 -7.81 -14.60
C ALA A 927 8.37 -8.22 -13.55
N MET A 928 8.43 -9.45 -13.02
CA MET A 928 7.56 -9.90 -11.92
C MET A 928 7.78 -9.08 -10.64
N ARG A 929 9.04 -8.80 -10.28
CA ARG A 929 9.35 -7.97 -9.11
C ARG A 929 8.77 -6.56 -9.25
N ILE A 930 8.88 -5.97 -10.44
CA ILE A 930 8.30 -4.64 -10.72
C ILE A 930 6.78 -4.70 -10.68
N ALA A 931 6.15 -5.73 -11.23
CA ALA A 931 4.69 -5.90 -11.17
C ALA A 931 4.20 -6.06 -9.72
N GLN A 932 4.92 -6.83 -8.90
CA GLN A 932 4.65 -6.91 -7.46
C GLN A 932 4.80 -5.55 -6.78
N ASP A 933 5.90 -4.83 -7.04
CA ASP A 933 6.10 -3.48 -6.51
C ASP A 933 4.94 -2.54 -6.93
N LEU A 934 4.47 -2.58 -8.19
CA LEU A 934 3.33 -1.77 -8.67
C LEU A 934 2.00 -2.16 -8.01
N PHE A 935 1.73 -3.46 -7.84
CA PHE A 935 0.53 -3.99 -7.18
C PHE A 935 0.48 -3.60 -5.70
N GLU A 936 1.57 -3.80 -4.96
CA GLU A 936 1.67 -3.45 -3.53
C GLU A 936 1.57 -1.94 -3.27
N ASN A 937 1.86 -1.11 -4.28
CA ASN A 937 1.66 0.33 -4.27
C ASN A 937 0.28 0.76 -4.76
N GLY A 938 -0.60 -0.18 -5.08
CA GLY A 938 -1.97 0.09 -5.49
C GLY A 938 -2.09 0.75 -6.85
N LEU A 939 -1.14 0.50 -7.76
CA LEU A 939 -1.08 1.11 -9.09
C LEU A 939 -1.65 0.21 -10.18
N ILE A 940 -1.58 -1.11 -9.99
CA ILE A 940 -2.15 -2.11 -10.90
C ILE A 940 -2.95 -3.16 -10.11
N THR A 941 -3.81 -3.90 -10.82
CA THR A 941 -4.47 -5.12 -10.31
C THR A 941 -3.47 -6.24 -10.05
N TYR A 942 -3.93 -7.31 -9.40
CA TYR A 942 -3.09 -8.46 -9.07
C TYR A 942 -2.38 -9.05 -10.29
N HIS A 943 -1.06 -9.14 -10.21
CA HIS A 943 -0.18 -9.39 -11.35
C HIS A 943 0.04 -10.87 -11.67
N ARG A 944 -0.40 -11.79 -10.82
CA ARG A 944 -0.34 -13.25 -11.04
C ARG A 944 -1.72 -13.74 -11.47
N THR A 945 -2.05 -13.49 -12.73
CA THR A 945 -3.37 -13.77 -13.31
C THR A 945 -3.19 -14.40 -14.68
N ASP A 946 -4.05 -15.35 -15.00
CA ASP A 946 -4.19 -15.90 -16.34
C ASP A 946 -5.54 -15.56 -16.98
N SER A 947 -6.33 -14.72 -16.31
CA SER A 947 -7.61 -14.19 -16.78
C SER A 947 -7.42 -12.91 -17.58
N THR A 948 -8.15 -12.79 -18.69
CA THR A 948 -8.28 -11.55 -19.47
C THR A 948 -9.45 -10.68 -19.02
N ARG A 949 -10.23 -11.11 -18.01
CA ARG A 949 -11.44 -10.43 -17.55
C ARG A 949 -11.15 -9.01 -17.03
N ILE A 950 -12.04 -8.07 -17.33
CA ILE A 950 -12.01 -6.69 -16.84
C ILE A 950 -13.36 -6.39 -16.17
N SER A 951 -13.33 -5.90 -14.93
CA SER A 951 -14.55 -5.52 -14.21
C SER A 951 -15.17 -4.21 -14.73
N ASN A 952 -16.43 -3.97 -14.36
CA ASN A 952 -17.10 -2.69 -14.64
C ASN A 952 -16.32 -1.48 -14.11
N VAL A 953 -15.61 -1.65 -12.99
CA VAL A 953 -14.68 -0.62 -12.51
C VAL A 953 -13.57 -0.39 -13.51
N GLY A 954 -12.90 -1.46 -13.94
CA GLY A 954 -11.84 -1.38 -14.94
C GLY A 954 -12.32 -0.63 -16.18
N ILE A 955 -13.47 -1.01 -16.73
CA ILE A 955 -14.08 -0.34 -17.88
C ILE A 955 -14.28 1.17 -17.60
N GLY A 956 -14.82 1.53 -16.42
CA GLY A 956 -14.99 2.92 -16.01
C GLY A 956 -13.68 3.72 -15.87
N ILE A 957 -12.56 3.07 -15.53
CA ILE A 957 -11.23 3.71 -15.51
C ILE A 957 -10.80 4.09 -16.93
N ALA A 958 -10.96 3.20 -17.90
CA ALA A 958 -10.64 3.50 -19.30
C ALA A 958 -11.56 4.60 -19.84
N GLU A 959 -12.86 4.51 -19.57
CA GLU A 959 -13.85 5.50 -19.96
C GLU A 959 -13.50 6.89 -19.40
N SER A 960 -13.23 6.98 -18.10
CA SER A 960 -12.87 8.24 -17.44
C SER A 960 -11.63 8.86 -18.06
N TYR A 961 -10.59 8.06 -18.37
CA TYR A 961 -9.38 8.57 -19.01
C TYR A 961 -9.66 9.12 -20.41
N LEU A 962 -10.43 8.38 -21.23
CA LEU A 962 -10.73 8.78 -22.60
C LEU A 962 -11.65 10.01 -22.65
N LYS A 963 -12.62 10.09 -21.73
CA LYS A 963 -13.50 11.24 -21.59
C LYS A 963 -12.72 12.50 -21.20
N ASP A 964 -11.78 12.38 -20.26
CA ASP A 964 -10.88 13.48 -19.88
C ASP A 964 -9.99 13.93 -21.05
N LEU A 965 -9.57 13.00 -21.90
CA LEU A 965 -8.68 13.28 -23.03
C LEU A 965 -9.41 13.88 -24.25
N LEU A 966 -10.59 13.36 -24.59
CA LEU A 966 -11.26 13.60 -25.86
C LEU A 966 -12.60 14.37 -25.73
N GLY A 967 -13.06 14.65 -24.51
CA GLY A 967 -14.42 15.12 -24.28
C GLY A 967 -15.43 14.09 -24.81
N GLU A 968 -16.59 14.53 -25.31
CA GLU A 968 -17.66 13.64 -25.80
C GLU A 968 -17.27 12.77 -27.01
N ARG A 969 -16.20 13.13 -27.74
CA ARG A 969 -15.70 12.35 -28.89
C ARG A 969 -15.16 10.97 -28.50
N TYR A 970 -14.94 10.71 -27.21
CA TYR A 970 -14.52 9.39 -26.73
C TYR A 970 -15.50 8.28 -27.14
N ARG A 971 -16.81 8.58 -27.21
CA ARG A 971 -17.87 7.62 -27.55
C ARG A 971 -17.72 7.03 -28.95
N GLU A 972 -16.99 7.71 -29.85
CA GLU A 972 -16.73 7.23 -31.21
C GLU A 972 -15.73 6.07 -31.25
N ILE A 973 -14.84 5.98 -30.24
CA ILE A 973 -13.74 5.01 -30.21
C ILE A 973 -13.77 4.06 -29.02
N PHE A 974 -14.46 4.42 -27.94
CA PHE A 974 -14.55 3.59 -26.74
C PHE A 974 -15.54 2.45 -26.94
N VAL A 975 -15.07 1.23 -26.71
CA VAL A 975 -15.87 0.02 -26.78
C VAL A 975 -15.67 -0.73 -25.46
N PRO A 976 -16.66 -0.71 -24.54
CA PRO A 976 -16.55 -1.41 -23.26
C PRO A 976 -16.50 -2.92 -23.50
N ARG A 977 -15.43 -3.58 -23.06
CA ARG A 977 -15.23 -5.02 -23.21
C ARG A 977 -14.81 -5.64 -21.88
N SER A 978 -15.59 -6.60 -21.41
CA SER A 978 -15.24 -7.43 -20.25
C SER A 978 -14.14 -8.45 -20.54
N TRP A 979 -13.97 -8.86 -21.81
CA TRP A 979 -12.99 -9.87 -22.27
C TRP A 979 -13.10 -11.26 -21.60
N GLY A 980 -14.21 -11.53 -20.92
CA GLY A 980 -14.52 -12.80 -20.24
C GLY A 980 -15.62 -12.64 -19.19
N GLU A 981 -16.22 -13.77 -18.79
CA GLU A 981 -17.24 -13.85 -17.73
C GLU A 981 -16.79 -14.83 -16.63
N GLY A 982 -17.14 -14.55 -15.37
CA GLY A 982 -16.76 -15.38 -14.23
C GLY A 982 -15.26 -15.32 -13.85
N GLY A 983 -14.91 -15.91 -12.70
CA GLY A 983 -13.55 -15.96 -12.17
C GLY A 983 -13.19 -14.83 -11.18
N ALA A 984 -12.41 -15.17 -10.15
CA ALA A 984 -11.99 -14.24 -9.10
C ALA A 984 -10.97 -13.19 -9.59
N HIS A 985 -10.14 -13.52 -10.58
CA HIS A 985 -9.06 -12.65 -11.04
C HIS A 985 -9.43 -11.80 -12.26
N GLU A 986 -9.00 -10.54 -12.24
CA GLU A 986 -8.97 -9.65 -13.42
C GLU A 986 -7.62 -9.74 -14.15
N ALA A 987 -7.59 -9.24 -15.39
CA ALA A 987 -6.36 -8.94 -16.12
C ALA A 987 -5.51 -7.88 -15.39
N ILE A 988 -4.22 -7.82 -15.74
CA ILE A 988 -3.29 -6.80 -15.28
C ILE A 988 -3.62 -5.47 -15.95
N ARG A 989 -4.15 -4.52 -15.18
CA ARG A 989 -4.53 -3.18 -15.62
C ARG A 989 -4.20 -2.12 -14.56
N PRO A 990 -4.13 -0.84 -14.92
CA PRO A 990 -4.07 0.26 -13.95
C PRO A 990 -5.30 0.31 -13.05
N THR A 991 -5.12 0.79 -11.83
CA THR A 991 -6.19 1.04 -10.85
C THR A 991 -6.72 2.47 -10.89
N ARG A 992 -6.07 3.36 -11.66
CA ARG A 992 -6.41 4.77 -11.80
C ARG A 992 -6.29 5.20 -13.28
N PRO A 993 -7.06 6.22 -13.71
CA PRO A 993 -7.00 6.76 -15.06
C PRO A 993 -5.75 7.65 -15.24
N LEU A 994 -4.56 7.07 -15.14
CA LEU A 994 -3.27 7.76 -15.21
C LEU A 994 -2.32 7.02 -16.16
N ASN A 995 -1.72 7.71 -17.10
CA ASN A 995 -0.63 7.16 -17.89
C ASN A 995 0.72 7.23 -17.13
N GLY A 996 1.80 6.68 -17.70
CA GLY A 996 3.10 6.63 -17.02
C GLY A 996 3.72 8.00 -16.71
N GLU A 997 3.44 9.02 -17.53
CA GLU A 997 3.96 10.38 -17.34
C GLU A 997 3.19 11.13 -16.24
N GLN A 998 1.86 11.03 -16.24
CA GLN A 998 1.01 11.57 -15.19
C GLN A 998 1.30 10.93 -13.84
N LEU A 999 1.44 9.60 -13.80
CA LEU A 999 1.84 8.89 -12.58
C LEU A 999 3.18 9.42 -12.04
N ARG A 1000 4.18 9.60 -12.92
CA ARG A 1000 5.47 10.16 -12.52
C ARG A 1000 5.31 11.56 -11.94
N ALA A 1001 4.54 12.43 -12.59
CA ALA A 1001 4.29 13.79 -12.13
C ALA A 1001 3.66 13.80 -10.72
N MET A 1002 2.62 13.00 -10.48
CA MET A 1002 1.94 12.91 -9.18
C MET A 1002 2.86 12.38 -8.08
N VAL A 1003 3.68 11.36 -8.38
CA VAL A 1003 4.70 10.85 -7.44
C VAL A 1003 5.77 11.91 -7.16
N GLU A 1004 6.13 12.70 -8.17
CA GLU A 1004 7.12 13.74 -8.02
C GLU A 1004 6.64 14.92 -7.17
N GLN A 1005 5.37 15.28 -7.28
CA GLN A 1005 4.68 16.30 -6.51
C GLN A 1005 4.33 15.85 -5.07
N GLY A 1006 4.36 14.56 -4.78
CA GLY A 1006 4.01 13.98 -3.49
C GLY A 1006 2.51 13.78 -3.29
N GLU A 1007 1.74 13.80 -4.38
CA GLU A 1007 0.30 13.50 -4.36
C GLU A 1007 0.07 11.98 -4.29
N ILE A 1008 0.99 11.20 -4.86
CA ILE A 1008 1.08 9.75 -4.67
C ILE A 1008 2.40 9.46 -3.96
N GLU A 1009 2.34 8.93 -2.73
CA GLU A 1009 3.53 8.54 -1.97
C GLU A 1009 3.69 7.02 -1.94
N PRO A 1010 4.37 6.41 -2.92
CA PRO A 1010 4.55 4.97 -2.95
C PRO A 1010 5.40 4.52 -1.74
N SER A 1011 5.03 3.37 -1.17
CA SER A 1011 5.72 2.74 -0.05
C SER A 1011 7.21 2.53 -0.33
N LYS A 1012 7.54 2.25 -1.61
CA LYS A 1012 8.87 2.07 -2.19
C LYS A 1012 9.10 3.06 -3.33
N ARG A 1013 10.33 3.55 -3.49
CA ARG A 1013 10.68 4.45 -4.59
C ARG A 1013 10.58 3.73 -5.93
N LEU A 1014 9.74 4.25 -6.83
CA LEU A 1014 9.61 3.76 -8.20
C LEU A 1014 10.86 4.15 -9.04
N THR A 1015 11.38 3.18 -9.80
CA THR A 1015 12.50 3.37 -10.73
C THR A 1015 12.00 3.66 -12.15
N TYR A 1016 12.91 3.97 -13.08
CA TYR A 1016 12.56 4.18 -14.48
C TYR A 1016 11.82 2.99 -15.11
N ASN A 1017 12.27 1.75 -14.85
CA ASN A 1017 11.60 0.54 -15.35
C ASN A 1017 10.19 0.35 -14.76
N HIS A 1018 9.90 0.86 -13.56
CA HIS A 1018 8.54 0.82 -13.02
C HIS A 1018 7.59 1.67 -13.87
N TYR A 1019 7.98 2.90 -14.20
CA TYR A 1019 7.15 3.77 -15.05
C TYR A 1019 7.01 3.20 -16.47
N ARG A 1020 8.06 2.60 -17.05
CA ARG A 1020 7.97 1.98 -18.38
C ARG A 1020 7.02 0.80 -18.42
N LEU A 1021 7.13 -0.12 -17.45
CA LEU A 1021 6.26 -1.30 -17.40
C LEU A 1021 4.83 -0.93 -17.02
N TYR A 1022 4.65 0.06 -16.14
CA TYR A 1022 3.32 0.63 -15.87
C TYR A 1022 2.69 1.24 -17.13
N ASP A 1023 3.44 2.03 -17.89
CA ASP A 1023 2.95 2.67 -19.11
C ASP A 1023 2.61 1.63 -20.20
N MET A 1024 3.41 0.57 -20.31
CA MET A 1024 3.12 -0.58 -21.17
C MET A 1024 1.78 -1.23 -20.78
N ILE A 1025 1.58 -1.51 -19.48
CA ILE A 1025 0.31 -2.04 -18.95
C ILE A 1025 -0.85 -1.09 -19.28
N PHE A 1026 -0.66 0.20 -19.05
CA PHE A 1026 -1.66 1.24 -19.34
C PHE A 1026 -2.08 1.24 -20.81
N ARG A 1027 -1.12 1.31 -21.75
CA ARG A 1027 -1.40 1.34 -23.19
C ARG A 1027 -2.13 0.09 -23.66
N ARG A 1028 -1.70 -1.10 -23.20
CA ARG A 1028 -2.34 -2.37 -23.56
C ARG A 1028 -3.77 -2.43 -23.04
N PHE A 1029 -3.98 -2.05 -21.79
CA PHE A 1029 -5.31 -1.99 -21.18
C PHE A 1029 -6.22 -0.99 -21.88
N LEU A 1030 -5.77 0.25 -22.11
CA LEU A 1030 -6.55 1.27 -22.80
C LEU A 1030 -6.96 0.81 -24.20
N SER A 1031 -6.00 0.29 -24.97
CA SER A 1031 -6.23 -0.20 -26.33
C SER A 1031 -7.20 -1.39 -26.38
N SER A 1032 -7.27 -2.21 -25.31
CA SER A 1032 -8.24 -3.30 -25.20
C SER A 1032 -9.70 -2.81 -25.17
N GLN A 1033 -9.92 -1.54 -24.84
CA GLN A 1033 -11.23 -0.88 -24.75
C GLN A 1033 -11.50 0.07 -25.94
N LEU A 1034 -10.68 0.01 -27.01
CA LEU A 1034 -10.84 0.86 -28.19
C LEU A 1034 -11.35 0.09 -29.41
N VAL A 1035 -11.81 0.81 -30.43
CA VAL A 1035 -12.03 0.25 -31.77
C VAL A 1035 -10.75 -0.36 -32.36
N PRO A 1036 -10.84 -1.31 -33.31
CA PRO A 1036 -9.66 -1.92 -33.94
C PRO A 1036 -8.69 -0.92 -34.55
N LEU A 1037 -7.42 -1.31 -34.65
CA LEU A 1037 -6.39 -0.58 -35.39
C LEU A 1037 -6.44 -0.95 -36.88
N VAL A 1038 -6.14 0.01 -37.74
CA VAL A 1038 -5.85 -0.19 -39.16
C VAL A 1038 -4.34 -0.08 -39.33
N VAL A 1039 -3.76 -1.13 -39.88
CA VAL A 1039 -2.33 -1.24 -40.16
C VAL A 1039 -2.15 -1.13 -41.67
N GLU A 1040 -1.42 -0.12 -42.09
CA GLU A 1040 -1.06 0.08 -43.49
C GLU A 1040 0.32 -0.52 -43.72
N LYS A 1041 0.40 -1.37 -44.74
CA LYS A 1041 1.59 -2.11 -45.10
C LYS A 1041 1.91 -1.90 -46.57
N GLU A 1042 3.20 -1.84 -46.86
CA GLU A 1042 3.74 -1.88 -48.21
C GLU A 1042 4.40 -3.25 -48.40
N ILE A 1043 3.91 -4.02 -49.37
CA ILE A 1043 4.42 -5.35 -49.73
C ILE A 1043 5.18 -5.20 -51.05
N LEU A 1044 6.48 -5.40 -51.01
CA LEU A 1044 7.37 -5.27 -52.17
C LEU A 1044 7.83 -6.65 -52.63
N GLN A 1045 7.68 -6.95 -53.91
CA GLN A 1045 8.32 -8.09 -54.56
C GLN A 1045 9.71 -7.66 -55.04
N ILE A 1046 10.75 -8.33 -54.55
CA ILE A 1046 12.14 -7.96 -54.77
C ILE A 1046 12.95 -9.13 -55.35
N SER A 1047 13.88 -8.81 -56.24
CA SER A 1047 14.97 -9.71 -56.63
C SER A 1047 16.30 -8.97 -56.52
N ALA A 1048 17.42 -9.70 -56.58
CA ALA A 1048 18.74 -9.10 -56.57
C ALA A 1048 19.58 -9.65 -57.72
N LYS A 1049 20.43 -8.80 -58.30
CA LYS A 1049 21.35 -9.19 -59.37
C LYS A 1049 22.74 -8.60 -59.17
N LYS A 1050 23.75 -9.28 -59.71
CA LYS A 1050 25.13 -8.80 -59.80
C LYS A 1050 25.61 -9.00 -61.24
N GLY A 1051 25.71 -7.91 -62.01
CA GLY A 1051 25.80 -8.04 -63.47
C GLY A 1051 24.49 -8.64 -64.00
N ASP A 1052 24.59 -9.69 -64.81
CA ASP A 1052 23.45 -10.42 -65.38
C ASP A 1052 23.01 -11.64 -64.53
N GLU A 1053 23.76 -11.98 -63.48
CA GLU A 1053 23.43 -13.11 -62.59
C GLU A 1053 22.39 -12.72 -61.53
N THR A 1054 21.33 -13.53 -61.41
CA THR A 1054 20.33 -13.40 -60.35
C THR A 1054 20.81 -14.05 -59.06
N LEU A 1055 20.65 -13.34 -57.95
CA LEU A 1055 21.07 -13.75 -56.62
C LEU A 1055 19.91 -14.34 -55.84
N LYS A 1056 20.16 -15.42 -55.09
CA LYS A 1056 19.17 -15.96 -54.16
C LYS A 1056 19.02 -15.02 -52.95
N LEU A 1057 17.79 -14.63 -52.65
CA LEU A 1057 17.42 -13.86 -51.46
C LEU A 1057 16.93 -14.77 -50.34
N GLU A 1058 16.90 -14.27 -49.11
CA GLU A 1058 16.22 -14.96 -48.01
C GLU A 1058 14.71 -14.94 -48.17
N SER A 1059 14.18 -13.79 -48.58
CA SER A 1059 12.80 -13.60 -48.95
C SER A 1059 12.77 -12.66 -50.15
N ASP A 1060 11.96 -13.03 -51.14
CA ASP A 1060 11.60 -12.23 -52.30
C ASP A 1060 10.48 -11.23 -51.99
N THR A 1061 9.93 -11.26 -50.78
CA THR A 1061 8.87 -10.37 -50.34
C THR A 1061 9.34 -9.54 -49.14
N LEU A 1062 9.22 -8.21 -49.24
CA LEU A 1062 9.51 -7.30 -48.14
C LEU A 1062 8.22 -6.63 -47.67
N GLU A 1063 7.81 -6.90 -46.43
CA GLU A 1063 6.65 -6.26 -45.79
C GLU A 1063 7.13 -5.12 -44.88
N ILE A 1064 6.60 -3.91 -45.09
CA ILE A 1064 6.92 -2.72 -44.31
C ILE A 1064 5.62 -2.15 -43.75
N VAL A 1065 5.49 -2.10 -42.43
CA VAL A 1065 4.40 -1.36 -41.78
C VAL A 1065 4.71 0.13 -41.92
N THR A 1066 3.89 0.86 -42.69
CA THR A 1066 4.09 2.27 -42.99
C THR A 1066 3.28 3.20 -42.09
N ASN A 1067 2.15 2.71 -41.55
CA ASN A 1067 1.30 3.49 -40.67
C ASN A 1067 0.43 2.58 -39.79
N VAL A 1068 0.09 3.06 -38.59
CA VAL A 1068 -0.86 2.42 -37.67
C VAL A 1068 -1.77 3.49 -37.10
N ARG A 1069 -3.07 3.34 -37.29
CA ARG A 1069 -4.08 4.30 -36.79
C ARG A 1069 -5.31 3.57 -36.27
N LEU A 1070 -6.21 4.27 -35.59
CA LEU A 1070 -7.52 3.72 -35.27
C LEU A 1070 -8.37 3.58 -36.54
N SER A 1071 -9.28 2.60 -36.54
CA SER A 1071 -10.29 2.42 -37.60
C SER A 1071 -11.28 3.57 -37.71
N LYS A 1072 -11.39 4.41 -36.68
CA LYS A 1072 -12.15 5.66 -36.67
C LYS A 1072 -11.21 6.85 -36.67
N ASP A 1073 -11.57 7.89 -37.41
CA ASP A 1073 -10.76 9.10 -37.56
C ASP A 1073 -10.95 10.06 -36.39
N VAL A 1074 -10.44 9.66 -35.22
CA VAL A 1074 -10.41 10.47 -34.00
C VAL A 1074 -8.96 10.77 -33.65
N PRO A 1075 -8.58 12.05 -33.47
CA PRO A 1075 -7.21 12.45 -33.20
C PRO A 1075 -6.82 12.03 -31.78
N ILE A 1076 -6.22 10.85 -31.67
CA ILE A 1076 -5.65 10.31 -30.44
C ILE A 1076 -4.12 10.26 -30.57
N PRO A 1077 -3.35 10.65 -29.54
CA PRO A 1077 -1.89 10.52 -29.58
C PRO A 1077 -1.48 9.05 -29.78
N SER A 1078 -0.63 8.78 -30.77
CA SER A 1078 -0.17 7.41 -31.05
C SER A 1078 0.61 6.80 -29.86
N GLU A 1079 1.18 7.67 -29.03
CA GLU A 1079 1.95 7.33 -27.84
C GLU A 1079 1.09 6.77 -26.71
N ILE A 1080 -0.24 6.83 -26.78
CA ILE A 1080 -1.09 6.17 -25.78
C ILE A 1080 -1.69 4.85 -26.29
N LEU A 1081 -1.47 4.53 -27.55
CA LEU A 1081 -1.87 3.27 -28.15
C LEU A 1081 -0.81 2.18 -27.91
N TYR A 1082 -1.28 0.96 -27.75
CA TYR A 1082 -0.44 -0.22 -27.80
C TYR A 1082 -0.20 -0.62 -29.25
N ILE A 1083 1.06 -0.56 -29.69
CA ILE A 1083 1.47 -0.91 -31.05
C ILE A 1083 2.40 -2.12 -30.95
N PRO A 1084 2.00 -3.31 -31.43
CA PRO A 1084 2.80 -4.54 -31.32
C PRO A 1084 3.98 -4.60 -32.30
N PHE A 1085 4.27 -3.52 -33.01
CA PHE A 1085 5.33 -3.44 -34.02
C PHE A 1085 6.54 -2.69 -33.45
N ARG A 1086 7.75 -3.22 -33.70
CA ARG A 1086 8.99 -2.63 -33.20
C ARG A 1086 9.37 -1.31 -33.86
N SER A 1087 8.96 -1.12 -35.12
CA SER A 1087 9.23 0.08 -35.89
C SER A 1087 8.19 0.25 -36.99
N ILE A 1088 7.80 1.50 -37.23
CA ILE A 1088 7.04 1.91 -38.42
C ILE A 1088 8.08 2.45 -39.42
N GLY A 1089 8.09 1.89 -40.63
CA GLY A 1089 9.04 2.26 -41.68
C GLY A 1089 8.52 3.39 -42.56
N GLU A 1090 9.42 4.06 -43.26
CA GLU A 1090 9.06 5.00 -44.33
C GLU A 1090 8.60 4.22 -45.57
N THR A 1091 7.67 4.81 -46.33
CA THR A 1091 7.23 4.24 -47.62
C THR A 1091 8.30 4.39 -48.69
N LEU A 1092 8.52 3.31 -49.46
CA LEU A 1092 9.51 3.29 -50.54
C LEU A 1092 8.91 3.68 -51.88
N LEU A 1093 7.62 3.45 -52.09
CA LEU A 1093 6.85 3.91 -53.26
C LEU A 1093 7.09 5.40 -53.58
N THR A 1094 7.09 6.27 -52.56
CA THR A 1094 7.40 7.70 -52.74
C THR A 1094 8.84 7.98 -53.16
N GLN A 1095 9.79 7.11 -52.77
CA GLN A 1095 11.20 7.25 -53.12
C GLN A 1095 11.49 6.76 -54.54
N ILE A 1096 10.79 5.71 -55.00
CA ILE A 1096 10.93 5.14 -56.35
C ILE A 1096 10.03 5.81 -57.41
N LYS A 1097 9.20 6.79 -57.02
CA LYS A 1097 8.28 7.57 -57.89
C LYS A 1097 7.43 6.68 -58.81
N ASP A 1098 6.95 5.55 -58.31
CA ASP A 1098 6.13 4.57 -59.05
C ASP A 1098 6.78 3.97 -60.32
N LYS A 1099 8.10 4.10 -60.51
CA LYS A 1099 8.81 3.46 -61.63
C LYS A 1099 9.10 2.00 -61.30
N LEU A 1100 8.25 1.08 -61.77
CA LEU A 1100 8.44 -0.37 -61.60
C LEU A 1100 8.70 -1.05 -62.96
N PRO A 1101 9.68 -1.96 -63.09
CA PRO A 1101 10.63 -2.36 -62.04
C PRO A 1101 11.67 -1.26 -61.73
N ALA A 1102 12.00 -1.08 -60.44
CA ALA A 1102 12.99 -0.10 -59.98
C ALA A 1102 14.32 -0.78 -59.65
N GLU A 1103 15.45 -0.25 -60.13
CA GLU A 1103 16.78 -0.71 -59.71
C GLU A 1103 17.37 0.21 -58.64
N ILE A 1104 17.80 -0.37 -57.51
CA ILE A 1104 18.46 0.34 -56.42
C ILE A 1104 19.85 -0.27 -56.22
N ASP A 1105 20.88 0.57 -56.25
CA ASP A 1105 22.24 0.15 -55.93
C ASP A 1105 22.34 -0.25 -54.45
N ALA A 1106 22.93 -1.40 -54.19
CA ALA A 1106 23.13 -1.91 -52.85
C ALA A 1106 24.56 -2.41 -52.65
N VAL A 1107 25.06 -2.27 -51.42
CA VAL A 1107 26.40 -2.73 -51.05
C VAL A 1107 26.30 -3.72 -49.91
N ILE A 1108 27.04 -4.82 -50.01
CA ILE A 1108 27.19 -5.76 -48.90
C ILE A 1108 28.04 -5.11 -47.80
N THR A 1109 27.42 -4.70 -46.70
CA THR A 1109 28.09 -3.96 -45.62
C THR A 1109 28.66 -4.87 -44.54
N SER A 1110 27.98 -5.97 -44.25
CA SER A 1110 28.33 -6.88 -43.15
C SER A 1110 27.82 -8.29 -43.41
N SER A 1111 28.26 -9.23 -42.58
CA SER A 1111 27.72 -10.58 -42.51
C SER A 1111 27.50 -10.98 -41.06
N PHE A 1112 26.53 -11.88 -40.84
CA PHE A 1112 26.26 -12.49 -39.54
C PHE A 1112 25.75 -13.91 -39.72
N GLN A 1113 25.70 -14.68 -38.63
CA GLN A 1113 25.10 -16.01 -38.64
C GLN A 1113 23.61 -15.89 -38.32
N LYS A 1114 22.75 -16.45 -39.16
CA LYS A 1114 21.31 -16.56 -38.95
C LYS A 1114 20.89 -18.03 -38.99
N SER A 1115 19.76 -18.34 -38.38
CA SER A 1115 19.13 -19.66 -38.46
C SER A 1115 17.65 -19.51 -38.73
N ASP A 1116 17.03 -20.52 -39.34
CA ASP A 1116 15.59 -20.53 -39.62
C ASP A 1116 14.75 -20.59 -38.33
N HIS A 1117 15.29 -21.22 -37.28
CA HIS A 1117 14.66 -21.28 -35.96
C HIS A 1117 15.33 -20.27 -35.02
N ALA A 1118 14.59 -19.28 -34.50
CA ALA A 1118 15.13 -18.36 -33.50
C ALA A 1118 15.21 -19.00 -32.11
N LEU A 1119 16.32 -18.77 -31.39
CA LEU A 1119 16.46 -19.16 -29.98
C LEU A 1119 15.39 -18.48 -29.11
N TYR A 1120 14.98 -19.12 -28.02
CA TYR A 1120 14.00 -18.52 -27.11
C TYR A 1120 14.59 -17.33 -26.35
N THR A 1121 13.82 -16.27 -26.22
CA THR A 1121 13.95 -15.29 -25.13
C THR A 1121 13.26 -15.83 -23.87
N GLN A 1122 13.48 -15.19 -22.71
CA GLN A 1122 12.72 -15.54 -21.51
C GLN A 1122 11.21 -15.37 -21.73
N GLY A 1123 10.79 -14.29 -22.40
CA GLY A 1123 9.39 -14.02 -22.72
C GLY A 1123 8.73 -15.09 -23.60
N GLU A 1124 9.37 -15.44 -24.71
CA GLU A 1124 8.88 -16.50 -25.62
C GLU A 1124 8.78 -17.85 -24.90
N LEU A 1125 9.72 -18.16 -23.99
CA LEU A 1125 9.68 -19.38 -23.20
C LEU A 1125 8.50 -19.39 -22.21
N VAL A 1126 8.17 -18.25 -21.60
CA VAL A 1126 6.97 -18.12 -20.76
C VAL A 1126 5.69 -18.30 -21.58
N SER A 1127 5.60 -17.71 -22.77
CA SER A 1127 4.44 -17.91 -23.66
C SER A 1127 4.27 -19.38 -24.04
N LEU A 1128 5.38 -20.08 -24.33
CA LEU A 1128 5.37 -21.52 -24.62
C LEU A 1128 4.90 -22.35 -23.41
N MET A 1129 5.37 -22.00 -22.20
CA MET A 1129 4.91 -22.61 -20.95
C MET A 1129 3.38 -22.49 -20.78
N LYS A 1130 2.80 -21.30 -21.00
CA LYS A 1130 1.34 -21.10 -20.93
C LYS A 1130 0.62 -21.90 -22.02
N GLN A 1131 1.10 -21.86 -23.27
CA GLN A 1131 0.50 -22.59 -24.39
C GLN A 1131 0.46 -24.11 -24.14
N ARG A 1132 1.54 -24.67 -23.59
CA ARG A 1132 1.64 -26.10 -23.26
C ARG A 1132 1.02 -26.48 -21.91
N LYS A 1133 0.44 -25.51 -21.19
CA LYS A 1133 -0.14 -25.65 -19.84
C LYS A 1133 0.86 -26.19 -18.80
N ILE A 1134 2.10 -25.73 -18.89
CA ILE A 1134 3.21 -26.13 -18.01
C ILE A 1134 3.59 -24.95 -17.11
N GLY A 1135 3.42 -25.12 -15.80
CA GLY A 1135 3.61 -24.06 -14.82
C GLY A 1135 2.37 -23.18 -14.62
N ARG A 1136 2.56 -22.08 -13.89
CA ARG A 1136 1.51 -21.14 -13.46
C ARG A 1136 2.08 -19.72 -13.42
N PRO A 1137 1.24 -18.67 -13.39
CA PRO A 1137 1.67 -17.28 -13.18
C PRO A 1137 2.66 -17.08 -12.02
N SER A 1138 2.51 -17.85 -10.92
CA SER A 1138 3.42 -17.81 -9.77
C SER A 1138 4.78 -18.48 -9.99
N THR A 1139 4.95 -19.34 -11.02
CA THR A 1139 6.16 -20.16 -11.20
C THR A 1139 6.96 -19.85 -12.46
N TYR A 1140 6.39 -19.22 -13.49
CA TYR A 1140 7.08 -18.97 -14.76
C TYR A 1140 8.48 -18.35 -14.61
N ALA A 1141 8.56 -17.19 -13.95
CA ALA A 1141 9.83 -16.50 -13.73
C ALA A 1141 10.79 -17.26 -12.80
N PHE A 1142 10.25 -18.00 -11.82
CA PHE A 1142 11.04 -18.80 -10.88
C PHE A 1142 11.72 -20.00 -11.57
N ILE A 1143 11.02 -20.67 -12.49
CA ILE A 1143 11.55 -21.81 -13.24
C ILE A 1143 12.72 -21.37 -14.11
N ILE A 1144 12.55 -20.30 -14.89
CA ILE A 1144 13.62 -19.75 -15.74
C ILE A 1144 14.81 -19.29 -14.89
N SER A 1145 14.55 -18.58 -13.78
CA SER A 1145 15.59 -18.15 -12.84
C SER A 1145 16.38 -19.34 -12.27
N THR A 1146 15.70 -20.45 -11.97
CA THR A 1146 16.36 -21.67 -11.47
C THR A 1146 17.28 -22.27 -12.52
N LEU A 1147 16.84 -22.43 -13.77
CA LEU A 1147 17.66 -22.96 -14.86
C LEU A 1147 18.95 -22.13 -15.09
N LEU A 1148 18.83 -20.80 -15.00
CA LEU A 1148 19.96 -19.88 -15.10
C LEU A 1148 20.91 -20.00 -13.88
N LYS A 1149 20.38 -19.99 -12.66
CA LYS A 1149 21.17 -20.08 -11.41
C LYS A 1149 21.93 -21.40 -11.28
N ARG A 1150 21.35 -22.50 -11.76
CA ARG A 1150 21.97 -23.83 -11.77
C ARG A 1150 22.99 -24.01 -12.89
N GLY A 1151 23.11 -23.04 -13.80
CA GLY A 1151 24.03 -23.10 -14.92
C GLY A 1151 23.61 -24.08 -16.01
N TYR A 1152 22.34 -24.47 -16.07
CA TYR A 1152 21.80 -25.35 -17.12
C TYR A 1152 21.54 -24.59 -18.42
N VAL A 1153 21.20 -23.31 -18.29
CA VAL A 1153 20.95 -22.39 -19.40
C VAL A 1153 21.74 -21.11 -19.16
N PHE A 1154 22.18 -20.45 -20.23
CA PHE A 1154 22.77 -19.12 -20.19
C PHE A 1154 22.02 -18.16 -21.08
N GLU A 1155 22.05 -16.88 -20.71
CA GLU A 1155 21.51 -15.80 -21.53
C GLU A 1155 22.64 -15.12 -22.31
N THR A 1156 22.46 -14.96 -23.62
CA THR A 1156 23.44 -14.27 -24.47
C THR A 1156 23.47 -12.77 -24.18
N MET A 1157 24.68 -12.20 -24.05
CA MET A 1157 24.86 -10.83 -23.55
C MET A 1157 24.21 -9.74 -24.41
N LYS A 1158 24.31 -9.84 -25.74
CA LYS A 1158 23.85 -8.79 -26.67
C LYS A 1158 22.38 -8.90 -27.07
N VAL A 1159 21.90 -10.12 -27.31
CA VAL A 1159 20.56 -10.37 -27.88
C VAL A 1159 19.59 -11.00 -26.88
N LYS A 1160 20.05 -11.32 -25.66
CA LYS A 1160 19.21 -11.78 -24.55
C LYS A 1160 18.37 -13.03 -24.87
N ARG A 1161 18.99 -13.93 -25.65
CA ARG A 1161 18.46 -15.24 -26.06
C ARG A 1161 19.07 -16.35 -25.19
N LEU A 1162 18.29 -17.38 -24.88
CA LEU A 1162 18.65 -18.53 -24.06
C LEU A 1162 19.35 -19.62 -24.88
N ILE A 1163 20.42 -20.17 -24.31
CA ILE A 1163 21.16 -21.32 -24.86
C ILE A 1163 21.45 -22.34 -23.74
N PRO A 1164 21.42 -23.64 -24.02
CA PRO A 1164 21.74 -24.66 -23.03
C PRO A 1164 23.26 -24.72 -22.78
N SER A 1165 23.66 -25.10 -21.57
CA SER A 1165 25.03 -25.48 -21.27
C SER A 1165 25.28 -26.96 -21.58
N LYS A 1166 26.54 -27.39 -21.65
CA LYS A 1166 26.88 -28.83 -21.74
C LYS A 1166 26.35 -29.59 -20.52
N LEU A 1167 26.48 -29.00 -19.33
CA LEU A 1167 25.93 -29.56 -18.09
C LEU A 1167 24.42 -29.74 -18.19
N GLY A 1168 23.69 -28.72 -18.67
CA GLY A 1168 22.24 -28.77 -18.83
C GLY A 1168 21.79 -29.88 -19.81
N GLN A 1169 22.51 -30.05 -20.91
CA GLN A 1169 22.24 -31.13 -21.88
C GLN A 1169 22.36 -32.52 -21.22
N HIS A 1170 23.48 -32.78 -20.54
CA HIS A 1170 23.70 -34.07 -19.87
C HIS A 1170 22.71 -34.31 -18.72
N VAL A 1171 22.36 -33.26 -17.96
CA VAL A 1171 21.32 -33.35 -16.91
C VAL A 1171 19.98 -33.74 -17.51
N TYR A 1172 19.58 -33.11 -18.61
CA TYR A 1172 18.33 -33.42 -19.28
C TYR A 1172 18.33 -34.86 -19.83
N GLU A 1173 19.41 -35.28 -20.48
CA GLU A 1173 19.57 -36.65 -21.00
C GLU A 1173 19.48 -37.70 -19.88
N PHE A 1174 20.14 -37.46 -18.75
CA PHE A 1174 20.08 -38.36 -17.59
C PHE A 1174 18.67 -38.48 -17.02
N LEU A 1175 17.98 -37.35 -16.82
CA LEU A 1175 16.61 -37.35 -16.29
C LEU A 1175 15.61 -37.95 -17.28
N ASN A 1176 15.74 -37.64 -18.56
CA ASN A 1176 14.82 -38.13 -19.59
C ASN A 1176 15.01 -39.63 -19.88
N SER A 1177 16.25 -40.14 -19.84
CA SER A 1177 16.50 -41.57 -20.09
C SER A 1177 16.08 -42.48 -18.93
N ARG A 1178 16.24 -42.02 -17.67
CA ARG A 1178 15.99 -42.86 -16.48
C ARG A 1178 14.69 -42.55 -15.76
N TYR A 1179 14.18 -41.33 -15.87
CA TYR A 1179 13.08 -40.83 -15.04
C TYR A 1179 11.98 -40.09 -15.83
N SER A 1180 11.86 -40.34 -17.15
CA SER A 1180 10.89 -39.68 -18.04
C SER A 1180 9.46 -39.67 -17.51
N ASN A 1181 9.00 -40.78 -16.90
CA ASN A 1181 7.66 -40.90 -16.33
C ASN A 1181 7.35 -39.86 -15.24
N PHE A 1182 8.37 -39.31 -14.58
CA PHE A 1182 8.24 -38.32 -13.51
C PHE A 1182 8.41 -36.88 -13.99
N VAL A 1183 9.11 -36.69 -15.12
CA VAL A 1183 9.52 -35.36 -15.62
C VAL A 1183 8.94 -35.03 -16.99
N SER A 1184 8.06 -35.87 -17.55
CA SER A 1184 7.46 -35.63 -18.86
C SER A 1184 6.47 -34.46 -18.84
N GLU A 1185 6.26 -33.87 -20.02
CA GLU A 1185 5.30 -32.78 -20.20
C GLU A 1185 3.87 -33.20 -19.83
N ASP A 1186 3.42 -34.37 -20.31
CA ASP A 1186 2.04 -34.84 -20.08
C ASP A 1186 1.79 -35.17 -18.61
N ARG A 1187 2.76 -35.80 -17.93
CA ARG A 1187 2.69 -36.01 -16.48
C ARG A 1187 2.57 -34.68 -15.75
N THR A 1188 3.35 -33.70 -16.20
CA THR A 1188 3.39 -32.37 -15.59
C THR A 1188 2.05 -31.65 -15.71
N ARG A 1189 1.43 -31.74 -16.89
CA ARG A 1189 0.13 -31.15 -17.19
C ARG A 1189 -0.99 -31.83 -16.39
N SER A 1190 -1.06 -33.16 -16.44
CA SER A 1190 -2.10 -33.94 -15.76
C SER A 1190 -2.12 -33.68 -14.26
N LEU A 1191 -0.95 -33.62 -13.60
CA LEU A 1191 -0.91 -33.37 -12.16
C LEU A 1191 -1.33 -31.93 -11.81
N LEU A 1192 -1.00 -30.95 -12.64
CA LEU A 1192 -1.44 -29.57 -12.46
C LEU A 1192 -2.97 -29.45 -12.59
N GLU A 1193 -3.59 -30.15 -13.55
CA GLU A 1193 -5.05 -30.20 -13.71
C GLU A 1193 -5.73 -30.82 -12.49
N ARG A 1194 -5.16 -31.88 -11.91
CA ARG A 1194 -5.67 -32.48 -10.66
C ARG A 1194 -5.60 -31.52 -9.47
N MET A 1195 -4.54 -30.71 -9.38
CA MET A 1195 -4.45 -29.66 -8.35
C MET A 1195 -5.55 -28.60 -8.51
N ASP A 1196 -5.92 -28.25 -9.75
CA ASP A 1196 -7.04 -27.34 -10.02
C ASP A 1196 -8.38 -28.00 -9.61
N LEU A 1197 -8.56 -29.29 -9.89
CA LEU A 1197 -9.75 -30.04 -9.45
C LEU A 1197 -9.87 -30.12 -7.92
N ILE A 1198 -8.75 -30.27 -7.20
CA ILE A 1198 -8.73 -30.20 -5.73
C ILE A 1198 -9.14 -28.81 -5.25
N GLU A 1199 -8.65 -27.75 -5.90
CA GLU A 1199 -8.99 -26.36 -5.56
C GLU A 1199 -10.49 -26.09 -5.74
N GLU A 1200 -11.10 -26.66 -6.77
CA GLU A 1200 -12.55 -26.60 -7.03
C GLU A 1200 -13.38 -27.57 -6.14
N GLY A 1201 -12.73 -28.41 -5.33
CA GLY A 1201 -13.39 -29.43 -4.49
C GLY A 1201 -13.95 -30.62 -5.27
N LYS A 1202 -13.49 -30.85 -6.50
CA LYS A 1202 -13.92 -31.94 -7.40
C LYS A 1202 -13.08 -33.21 -7.29
N GLU A 1203 -11.90 -33.16 -6.66
CA GLU A 1203 -11.02 -34.31 -6.46
C GLU A 1203 -10.49 -34.37 -5.02
N ASP A 1204 -10.40 -35.59 -4.45
CA ASP A 1204 -9.89 -35.79 -3.10
C ASP A 1204 -8.36 -35.74 -3.07
N TYR A 1205 -7.83 -34.73 -2.38
CA TYR A 1205 -6.40 -34.51 -2.19
C TYR A 1205 -5.65 -35.70 -1.59
N ARG A 1206 -6.31 -36.53 -0.74
CA ARG A 1206 -5.70 -37.70 -0.10
C ARG A 1206 -5.37 -38.79 -1.12
N GLN A 1207 -6.26 -39.01 -2.08
CA GLN A 1207 -6.04 -39.98 -3.16
C GLN A 1207 -4.88 -39.57 -4.05
N VAL A 1208 -4.79 -38.27 -4.38
CA VAL A 1208 -3.67 -37.72 -5.15
C VAL A 1208 -2.35 -37.90 -4.41
N LEU A 1209 -2.31 -37.58 -3.10
CA LEU A 1209 -1.10 -37.78 -2.28
C LEU A 1209 -0.72 -39.25 -2.14
N LYS A 1210 -1.68 -40.16 -1.98
CA LYS A 1210 -1.44 -41.61 -1.94
C LYS A 1210 -0.79 -42.11 -3.23
N GLN A 1211 -1.31 -41.67 -4.37
CA GLN A 1211 -0.74 -42.00 -5.67
C GLN A 1211 0.69 -41.47 -5.80
N LEU A 1212 0.91 -40.19 -5.47
CA LEU A 1212 2.24 -39.58 -5.50
C LEU A 1212 3.23 -40.32 -4.58
N TYR A 1213 2.79 -40.74 -3.41
CA TYR A 1213 3.60 -41.50 -2.46
C TYR A 1213 4.02 -42.86 -3.04
N ASN A 1214 3.10 -43.59 -3.67
CA ASN A 1214 3.41 -44.88 -4.29
C ASN A 1214 4.42 -44.71 -5.42
N GLU A 1215 4.21 -43.72 -6.30
CA GLU A 1215 5.09 -43.45 -7.44
C GLU A 1215 6.50 -43.05 -7.01
N ILE A 1216 6.64 -42.25 -5.95
CA ILE A 1216 7.99 -41.90 -5.49
C ILE A 1216 8.76 -43.11 -4.95
N GLN A 1217 8.10 -44.18 -4.49
CA GLN A 1217 8.80 -45.40 -4.07
C GLN A 1217 9.47 -46.12 -5.25
N ASP A 1218 8.96 -45.94 -6.47
CA ASP A 1218 9.52 -46.54 -7.69
C ASP A 1218 10.83 -45.87 -8.15
N ILE A 1219 11.13 -44.67 -7.65
CA ILE A 1219 12.42 -44.01 -7.87
C ILE A 1219 13.46 -44.71 -6.98
N ARG A 1220 14.13 -45.73 -7.53
CA ARG A 1220 15.19 -46.50 -6.85
C ARG A 1220 16.51 -45.75 -6.84
#